data_AF-A0ABC8ENR9-F1
#
_entry.id   AF-A0ABC8ENR9-F1
#
_cell.length_a   1.000
_cell.length_b   1.000
_cell.length_c   1.000
_cell.angle_alpha   90.00
_cell.angle_beta   90.00
_cell.angle_gamma   90.00
#
_symmetry.space_group_name_H-M   'P 1'
#
loop_
_entity.id
_entity.type
_entity.pdbx_description
1 polymer ?
#
loop_
_entity_poly.entity_id
_entity_poly.type
_entity_poly.pdbx_seq_one_letter_code
_entity_poly.pdbx_strand_id
1 'polypeptide(L)'
;MKKVSVKFRVVIGMVGLTVSLVFLATYLGIVPDRVRAVREGRTHLAETIAIHSTALLMKNDMRRLKVDLKLVAERNDDLLSLALRRKDGRSFFAIREHEQNWQPMEGEYSREEQVRVPLYSGEYKWGQLELRFKPLAKPGIYGVFQIPSVRIGLFLGLGCFIAFYFYLGRVLRQLDPAKAVPGRVRSALDTMAEGLLVVDHKEQIVLANQAFSEMVGKSPENLLGRQAGEFPWRDMNGNTTETNGRPWVQALEKGEPQKNSILRLQHSDDDWLTFNINCSPVLSTGGKYAGVLISFDDVTQLEQKEIELRKSKEDAEQANHAKSEFLANMSHEIRTPMNSILGFTEILKRGYAQSQEDNQRYLNTIHSSGKNLLELINDILDLSKVESGRLEVEKTWTEPHRTIHEVLQMLNVQANEKGIALDLNVQNALPEKIETDPTRFRQIIFNLVGNAIKFTDAGGVTVTCRFEKTSAGPRMFIDVTDTGIGISPDNVNAIFDPFTQADSSVTRRFGGTGLGLSISRKFAQALGGDITATSTPGEGSTFTVSVDTGNLDGVEFLSPEEIEMLGGQLNQGDESQWQFPASRVLIVEDGIENRMLVRLLLEKAGLHIDEAENGQEGVNKAVAEHYDAILMDVNMPVMDGFTATEKLRRQGLKTPIIALTANAMKGFEKDCLDAGYSDYITKPIDIDQFMHLMADLLGGRQIAADPGTSDNGPGAESSGGKTAQTGGPIPIVSKLPADNAKFRDLIARFISSLQDRFDAVEQARSEGDFGKVADFAHWLKGSGGTMGFDQFTEPAARLEMLAREGSRETEILQTMEQLRDMAGRLVISENGAASSAAVNVDPPGENMSGHGSPVTELGLAPEKPVVSRFGDEPRFRDILFTFIEKLETTVGEMEHAYQKGDMEQLAFLAHWLKGAGGTVGFDDFTEPATILEESAKARETEKAGQMLTRVKGLTLAIVPPGGNRDHPMEHGRRYAQSG
;
A
#
# COMPACT_ATOMS: atom_id res chain seq x y z
N MET A 1 -82.00 -16.90 28.06
CA MET A 1 -81.77 -15.63 27.33
C MET A 1 -80.33 -15.48 26.77
N LYS A 2 -79.64 -16.54 26.32
CA LYS A 2 -78.26 -16.47 25.80
C LYS A 2 -78.14 -16.25 24.27
N LYS A 3 -79.25 -16.14 23.53
CA LYS A 3 -79.27 -16.01 22.04
C LYS A 3 -79.49 -14.57 21.51
N VAL A 4 -79.43 -13.55 22.36
CA VAL A 4 -79.74 -12.17 21.95
C VAL A 4 -78.45 -11.35 21.77
N SER A 5 -78.28 -10.73 20.61
CA SER A 5 -77.07 -9.96 20.27
C SER A 5 -76.84 -8.81 21.26
N VAL A 6 -75.56 -8.48 21.52
CA VAL A 6 -75.18 -7.37 22.43
C VAL A 6 -75.80 -6.06 21.95
N LYS A 7 -75.80 -5.82 20.63
CA LYS A 7 -76.48 -4.69 19.98
C LYS A 7 -77.95 -4.59 20.40
N PHE A 8 -78.68 -5.70 20.35
CA PHE A 8 -80.11 -5.71 20.70
C PHE A 8 -80.33 -5.45 22.20
N ARG A 9 -79.47 -5.97 23.08
CA ARG A 9 -79.54 -5.71 24.53
C ARG A 9 -79.30 -4.24 24.88
N VAL A 10 -78.31 -3.59 24.26
CA VAL A 10 -78.01 -2.17 24.49
C VAL A 10 -79.14 -1.28 23.96
N VAL A 11 -79.69 -1.59 22.78
CA VAL A 11 -80.84 -0.86 22.23
C VAL A 11 -82.04 -0.95 23.15
N ILE A 12 -82.37 -2.15 23.68
CA ILE A 12 -83.47 -2.30 24.65
C ILE A 12 -83.23 -1.45 25.90
N GLY A 13 -82.00 -1.40 26.42
CA GLY A 13 -81.65 -0.58 27.57
C GLY A 13 -81.89 0.92 27.32
N MET A 14 -81.43 1.44 26.18
CA MET A 14 -81.62 2.86 25.81
C MET A 14 -83.09 3.21 25.57
N VAL A 15 -83.84 2.32 24.90
CA VAL A 15 -85.30 2.49 24.72
C VAL A 15 -86.01 2.49 26.07
N GLY A 16 -85.67 1.56 26.96
CA GLY A 16 -86.24 1.47 28.31
C GLY A 16 -85.99 2.73 29.15
N LEU A 17 -84.80 3.30 29.07
CA LEU A 17 -84.45 4.59 29.71
C LEU A 17 -85.33 5.73 29.17
N THR A 18 -85.47 5.80 27.84
CA THR A 18 -86.23 6.87 27.18
C THR A 18 -87.72 6.80 27.53
N VAL A 19 -88.30 5.59 27.46
CA VAL A 19 -89.71 5.36 27.81
C VAL A 19 -89.96 5.65 29.30
N SER A 20 -89.04 5.23 30.18
CA SER A 20 -89.12 5.53 31.62
C SER A 20 -89.11 7.04 31.90
N LEU A 21 -88.28 7.80 31.19
CA LEU A 21 -88.21 9.26 31.31
C LEU A 21 -89.54 9.94 30.94
N VAL A 22 -90.21 9.45 29.90
CA VAL A 22 -91.51 9.99 29.44
C VAL A 22 -92.62 9.69 30.45
N PHE A 23 -92.64 8.49 31.02
CA PHE A 23 -93.57 8.16 32.10
C PHE A 23 -93.31 9.02 33.34
N LEU A 24 -92.05 9.27 33.69
CA LEU A 24 -91.68 10.17 34.77
C LEU A 24 -92.13 11.61 34.50
N ALA A 25 -91.93 12.12 33.28
CA ALA A 25 -92.42 13.45 32.89
C ALA A 25 -93.95 13.57 32.94
N THR A 26 -94.66 12.50 32.58
CA THR A 26 -96.12 12.44 32.70
C THR A 26 -96.55 12.46 34.17
N TYR A 27 -95.87 11.70 35.03
CA TYR A 27 -96.13 11.67 36.48
C TYR A 27 -95.91 13.05 37.13
N LEU A 28 -94.87 13.77 36.70
CA LEU A 28 -94.58 15.13 37.16
C LEU A 28 -95.53 16.20 36.59
N GLY A 29 -96.48 15.83 35.72
CA GLY A 29 -97.44 16.77 35.14
C GLY A 29 -96.87 17.66 34.04
N ILE A 30 -95.68 17.34 33.51
CA ILE A 30 -95.05 18.10 32.41
C ILE A 30 -95.79 17.85 31.10
N VAL A 31 -96.35 16.64 30.92
CA VAL A 31 -97.15 16.28 29.75
C VAL A 31 -98.62 16.65 29.98
N PRO A 32 -99.25 17.46 29.12
CA PRO A 32 -100.64 17.88 29.29
C PRO A 32 -101.61 16.69 29.29
N ASP A 33 -102.37 16.52 30.37
CA ASP A 33 -103.42 15.51 30.47
C ASP A 33 -104.79 16.09 30.09
N ARG A 34 -105.21 15.84 28.85
CA ARG A 34 -106.54 16.26 28.36
C ARG A 34 -107.69 15.68 29.19
N VAL A 35 -107.54 14.46 29.73
CA VAL A 35 -108.61 13.82 30.52
C VAL A 35 -108.80 14.58 31.83
N ARG A 36 -107.69 14.96 32.49
CA ARG A 36 -107.74 15.81 33.68
C ARG A 36 -108.38 17.17 33.39
N ALA A 37 -108.02 17.83 32.29
CA ALA A 37 -108.61 19.11 31.91
C ALA A 37 -110.14 19.03 31.69
N VAL A 38 -110.63 17.95 31.06
CA VAL A 38 -112.07 17.74 30.87
C VAL A 38 -112.78 17.43 32.20
N ARG A 39 -112.15 16.68 33.11
CA ARG A 39 -112.69 16.43 34.45
C ARG A 39 -112.83 17.73 35.25
N GLU A 40 -111.77 18.55 35.29
CA GLU A 40 -111.80 19.86 35.95
C GLU A 40 -112.87 20.77 35.33
N GLY A 41 -112.99 20.79 34.00
CA GLY A 41 -114.06 21.51 33.30
C GLY A 41 -115.47 21.04 33.66
N ARG A 42 -115.70 19.72 33.80
CA ARG A 42 -116.98 19.15 34.23
C ARG A 42 -117.32 19.53 35.68
N THR A 43 -116.34 19.50 36.58
CA THR A 43 -116.52 19.94 37.97
C THR A 43 -116.88 21.41 38.03
N HIS A 44 -116.17 22.27 37.29
CA HIS A 44 -116.43 23.71 37.27
C HIS A 44 -117.80 24.05 36.68
N LEU A 45 -118.21 23.34 35.62
CA LEU A 45 -119.56 23.45 35.06
C LEU A 45 -120.62 23.08 36.12
N ALA A 46 -120.42 21.98 36.85
CA ALA A 46 -121.33 21.53 37.90
C ALA A 46 -121.46 22.55 39.03
N GLU A 47 -120.35 23.11 39.51
CA GLU A 47 -120.33 24.17 40.51
C GLU A 47 -121.03 25.44 40.03
N THR A 48 -120.75 25.86 38.80
CA THR A 48 -121.38 27.05 38.20
C THR A 48 -122.89 26.90 38.13
N ILE A 49 -123.37 25.73 37.67
CA ILE A 49 -124.80 25.43 37.64
C ILE A 49 -125.36 25.41 39.06
N ALA A 50 -124.64 24.85 40.03
CA ALA A 50 -125.11 24.76 41.41
C ALA A 50 -125.22 26.13 42.09
N ILE A 51 -124.25 27.02 41.90
CA ILE A 51 -124.27 28.39 42.41
C ILE A 51 -125.43 29.17 41.77
N HIS A 52 -125.57 29.11 40.44
CA HIS A 52 -126.66 29.78 39.73
C HIS A 52 -128.03 29.25 40.17
N SER A 53 -128.15 27.93 40.33
CA SER A 53 -129.37 27.28 40.83
C SER A 53 -129.71 27.72 42.24
N THR A 54 -128.71 27.79 43.14
CA THR A 54 -128.86 28.27 44.52
C THR A 54 -129.36 29.72 44.55
N ALA A 55 -128.80 30.60 43.72
CA ALA A 55 -129.24 32.00 43.65
C ALA A 55 -130.70 32.15 43.18
N LEU A 56 -131.13 31.36 42.20
CA LEU A 56 -132.53 31.37 41.73
C LEU A 56 -133.49 30.72 42.73
N LEU A 57 -133.03 29.70 43.46
CA LEU A 57 -133.77 29.09 44.58
C LEU A 57 -134.07 30.10 45.69
N MET A 58 -133.10 30.95 46.05
CA MET A 58 -133.30 32.00 47.06
C MET A 58 -134.33 33.05 46.64
N LYS A 59 -134.44 33.35 45.34
CA LYS A 59 -135.47 34.26 44.78
C LYS A 59 -136.82 33.57 44.52
N ASN A 60 -136.91 32.26 44.78
CA ASN A 60 -138.06 31.41 44.50
C ASN A 60 -138.51 31.40 43.02
N ASP A 61 -137.62 31.73 42.08
CA ASP A 61 -137.93 31.80 40.64
C ASP A 61 -137.72 30.43 39.96
N MET A 62 -138.64 29.51 40.29
CA MET A 62 -138.57 28.11 39.87
C MET A 62 -138.84 27.90 38.38
N ARG A 63 -139.56 28.82 37.73
CA ARG A 63 -139.81 28.74 36.29
C ARG A 63 -138.54 29.06 35.51
N ARG A 64 -137.82 30.12 35.90
CA ARG A 64 -136.57 30.49 35.24
C ARG A 64 -135.47 29.44 35.43
N LEU A 65 -135.37 28.88 36.63
CA LEU A 65 -134.43 27.78 36.92
C LEU A 65 -134.60 26.58 35.98
N LYS A 66 -135.85 26.17 35.70
CA LYS A 66 -136.12 25.04 34.77
C LYS A 66 -135.69 25.36 33.34
N VAL A 67 -135.89 26.60 32.88
CA VAL A 67 -135.49 27.04 31.54
C VAL A 67 -133.97 27.06 31.40
N ASP A 68 -133.27 27.65 32.38
CA ASP A 68 -131.81 27.77 32.37
C ASP A 68 -131.14 26.39 32.39
N LEU A 69 -131.62 25.47 33.24
CA LEU A 69 -131.09 24.10 33.30
C LEU A 69 -131.35 23.31 32.01
N LYS A 70 -132.48 23.57 31.33
CA LYS A 70 -132.77 22.97 30.03
C LYS A 70 -131.83 23.48 28.95
N LEU A 71 -131.57 24.79 28.93
CA LEU A 71 -130.61 25.39 28.00
C LEU A 71 -129.18 24.87 28.22
N VAL A 72 -128.76 24.70 29.48
CA VAL A 72 -127.46 24.13 29.83
C VAL A 72 -127.36 22.68 29.34
N ALA A 73 -128.39 21.87 29.54
CA ALA A 73 -128.41 20.50 29.05
C ALA A 73 -128.37 20.42 27.51
N GLU A 74 -129.08 21.31 26.81
CA GLU A 74 -129.09 21.40 25.35
C GLU A 74 -127.75 21.86 24.77
N ARG A 75 -127.02 22.75 25.47
CA ARG A 75 -125.70 23.24 25.02
C ARG A 75 -124.54 22.28 25.30
N ASN A 76 -124.73 21.28 26.14
CA ASN A 76 -123.67 20.35 26.54
C ASN A 76 -124.01 18.92 26.09
N ASP A 77 -123.49 18.52 24.93
CA ASP A 77 -123.69 17.17 24.35
C ASP A 77 -123.08 16.05 25.18
N ASP A 78 -122.14 16.39 26.06
CA ASP A 78 -121.49 15.47 27.00
C ASP A 78 -122.36 15.13 28.21
N LEU A 79 -123.37 15.95 28.50
CA LEU A 79 -124.28 15.76 29.63
C LEU A 79 -125.44 14.83 29.22
N LEU A 80 -125.39 13.59 29.69
CA LEU A 80 -126.42 12.59 29.43
C LEU A 80 -127.74 12.93 30.10
N SER A 81 -127.69 13.35 31.38
CA SER A 81 -128.88 13.74 32.12
C SER A 81 -128.57 14.69 33.28
N LEU A 82 -129.57 15.45 33.70
CA LEU A 82 -129.49 16.41 34.79
C LEU A 82 -130.75 16.32 35.66
N ALA A 83 -130.59 16.34 36.97
CA ALA A 83 -131.72 16.49 37.89
C ALA A 83 -131.42 17.38 39.10
N LEU A 84 -132.49 17.96 39.63
CA LEU A 84 -132.54 18.61 40.93
C LEU A 84 -133.32 17.71 41.87
N ARG A 85 -132.67 17.21 42.91
CA ARG A 85 -133.28 16.35 43.92
C ARG A 85 -133.39 17.13 45.23
N ARG A 86 -134.58 17.12 45.84
CA ARG A 86 -134.79 17.76 47.15
C ARG A 86 -134.17 16.92 48.27
N LYS A 87 -133.99 17.52 49.45
CA LYS A 87 -133.47 16.84 50.65
C LYS A 87 -134.30 15.62 51.07
N ASP A 88 -135.60 15.58 50.75
CA ASP A 88 -136.51 14.44 50.98
C ASP A 88 -136.32 13.29 49.97
N GLY A 89 -135.36 13.40 49.05
CA GLY A 89 -135.06 12.41 48.02
C GLY A 89 -135.97 12.50 46.78
N ARG A 90 -136.99 13.36 46.78
CA ARG A 90 -137.90 13.52 45.64
C ARG A 90 -137.23 14.35 44.55
N SER A 91 -137.34 13.88 43.30
CA SER A 91 -136.90 14.63 42.12
C SER A 91 -137.84 15.82 41.91
N PHE A 92 -137.30 17.03 42.01
CA PHE A 92 -138.05 18.25 41.74
C PHE A 92 -138.11 18.54 40.24
N PHE A 93 -137.03 18.22 39.53
CA PHE A 93 -136.89 18.44 38.11
C PHE A 93 -135.84 17.51 37.55
N ALA A 94 -136.11 16.89 36.41
CA ALA A 94 -135.20 16.00 35.71
C ALA A 94 -135.30 16.22 34.21
N ILE A 95 -134.17 16.11 33.52
CA ILE A 95 -134.03 16.24 32.06
C ILE A 95 -133.38 14.97 31.52
N ARG A 96 -133.80 14.55 30.31
CA ARG A 96 -133.24 13.39 29.58
C ARG A 96 -133.27 12.09 30.40
N GLU A 97 -134.47 11.72 30.88
CA GLU A 97 -134.72 10.46 31.60
C GLU A 97 -133.70 10.17 32.71
N HIS A 98 -133.45 11.17 33.57
CA HIS A 98 -132.37 11.12 34.54
C HIS A 98 -132.37 9.88 35.42
N GLU A 99 -133.54 9.43 35.90
CA GLU A 99 -133.64 8.27 36.79
C GLU A 99 -133.17 6.95 36.14
N GLN A 100 -133.23 6.82 34.80
CA GLN A 100 -132.69 5.65 34.10
C GLN A 100 -131.17 5.75 33.91
N ASN A 101 -130.68 6.98 33.71
CA ASN A 101 -129.28 7.26 33.43
C ASN A 101 -128.42 7.40 34.70
N TRP A 102 -129.06 7.58 35.85
CA TRP A 102 -128.40 7.78 37.14
C TRP A 102 -128.23 6.46 37.89
N GLN A 103 -126.99 6.12 38.21
CA GLN A 103 -126.69 4.96 39.06
C GLN A 103 -126.60 5.39 40.53
N PRO A 104 -127.11 4.59 41.49
CA PRO A 104 -126.93 4.87 42.91
C PRO A 104 -125.45 4.95 43.26
N MET A 105 -125.05 6.05 43.91
CA MET A 105 -123.68 6.24 44.41
C MET A 105 -123.66 6.10 45.92
N GLU A 106 -122.80 5.21 46.42
CA GLU A 106 -122.42 5.12 47.84
C GLU A 106 -121.42 6.25 48.16
N GLY A 107 -121.76 7.11 49.12
CA GLY A 107 -120.94 8.24 49.57
C GLY A 107 -121.31 9.61 48.96
N GLU A 108 -120.67 10.66 49.48
CA GLU A 108 -120.87 12.06 49.03
C GLU A 108 -119.97 12.46 47.85
N TYR A 109 -119.08 11.57 47.39
CA TYR A 109 -118.07 11.89 46.39
C TYR A 109 -118.59 11.74 44.95
N SER A 110 -118.30 12.75 44.13
CA SER A 110 -118.57 12.72 42.69
C SER A 110 -117.60 11.77 41.96
N ARG A 111 -118.10 11.03 40.96
CA ARG A 111 -117.32 10.20 40.05
C ARG A 111 -117.13 10.90 38.70
N GLU A 112 -116.17 10.46 37.90
CA GLU A 112 -115.86 11.01 36.57
C GLU A 112 -117.09 11.16 35.64
N GLU A 113 -118.06 10.29 35.80
CA GLU A 113 -119.27 10.25 35.00
C GLU A 113 -120.52 10.73 35.75
N GLN A 114 -120.47 10.89 37.08
CA GLN A 114 -121.61 11.31 37.90
C GLN A 114 -121.16 12.36 38.90
N VAL A 115 -121.57 13.60 38.68
CA VAL A 115 -121.24 14.72 39.58
C VAL A 115 -122.48 15.06 40.41
N ARG A 116 -122.30 15.12 41.73
CA ARG A 116 -123.32 15.51 42.69
C ARG A 116 -122.83 16.74 43.43
N VAL A 117 -123.62 17.82 43.38
CA VAL A 117 -123.29 19.09 44.06
C VAL A 117 -124.45 19.49 44.98
N PRO A 118 -124.23 19.74 46.27
CA PRO A 118 -125.30 20.18 47.17
C PRO A 118 -125.81 21.58 46.80
N LEU A 119 -127.10 21.81 46.96
CA LEU A 119 -127.75 23.10 46.73
C LEU A 119 -128.31 23.65 48.04
N TYR A 120 -128.14 24.94 48.24
CA TYR A 120 -128.56 25.65 49.45
C TYR A 120 -129.61 26.70 49.12
N SER A 121 -130.39 27.10 50.12
CA SER A 121 -131.31 28.24 50.05
C SER A 121 -131.19 28.98 51.38
N GLY A 122 -130.40 30.06 51.39
CA GLY A 122 -129.93 30.65 52.65
C GLY A 122 -128.95 29.71 53.35
N GLU A 123 -129.07 29.53 54.66
CA GLU A 123 -128.21 28.64 55.45
C GLU A 123 -128.60 27.15 55.40
N TYR A 124 -129.74 26.81 54.77
CA TYR A 124 -130.25 25.45 54.73
C TYR A 124 -129.94 24.75 53.40
N LYS A 125 -129.45 23.50 53.47
CA LYS A 125 -129.33 22.62 52.30
C LYS A 125 -130.73 22.28 51.77
N TRP A 126 -131.08 22.84 50.62
CA TRP A 126 -132.37 22.64 49.95
C TRP A 126 -132.44 21.25 49.29
N GLY A 127 -131.32 20.81 48.71
CA GLY A 127 -131.26 19.58 47.95
C GLY A 127 -129.89 19.37 47.31
N GLN A 128 -129.87 18.76 46.13
CA GLN A 128 -128.66 18.52 45.35
C GLN A 128 -128.93 18.55 43.85
N LEU A 129 -127.93 18.97 43.11
CA LEU A 129 -127.81 18.88 41.66
C LEU A 129 -127.10 17.57 41.32
N GLU A 130 -127.70 16.79 40.43
CA GLU A 130 -127.18 15.52 39.93
C GLU A 130 -126.94 15.63 38.42
N LEU A 131 -125.69 15.40 37.99
CA LEU A 131 -125.26 15.52 36.59
C LEU A 131 -124.60 14.22 36.14
N ARG A 132 -125.14 13.59 35.10
CA ARG A 132 -124.54 12.40 34.46
C ARG A 132 -123.85 12.82 33.18
N PHE A 133 -122.57 12.53 33.05
CA PHE A 133 -121.78 12.77 31.84
C PHE A 133 -121.45 11.47 31.11
N LYS A 134 -121.09 11.58 29.83
CA LYS A 134 -120.52 10.46 29.06
C LYS A 134 -119.18 9.98 29.65
N PRO A 135 -118.89 8.67 29.65
CA PRO A 135 -117.58 8.12 30.02
C PRO A 135 -116.45 8.73 29.19
N LEU A 136 -115.36 9.15 29.83
CA LEU A 136 -114.18 9.70 29.15
C LEU A 136 -113.27 8.61 28.56
N ALA A 137 -113.35 7.37 29.07
CA ALA A 137 -112.66 6.21 28.53
C ALA A 137 -113.63 5.05 28.29
N LYS A 138 -113.49 4.36 27.15
CA LYS A 138 -114.27 3.13 26.89
C LYS A 138 -113.76 1.99 27.80
N PRO A 139 -114.64 1.18 28.40
CA PRO A 139 -114.21 0.04 29.21
C PRO A 139 -113.50 -1.03 28.37
N GLY A 140 -112.52 -1.71 28.97
CA GLY A 140 -111.77 -2.81 28.35
C GLY A 140 -110.36 -2.43 27.85
N ILE A 141 -109.64 -3.43 27.32
CA ILE A 141 -108.23 -3.33 26.88
C ILE A 141 -108.05 -2.24 25.81
N TYR A 142 -109.04 -2.08 24.93
CA TYR A 142 -109.03 -1.02 23.92
C TYR A 142 -108.98 0.38 24.53
N GLY A 143 -109.59 0.59 25.70
CA GLY A 143 -109.53 1.86 26.43
C GLY A 143 -108.13 2.20 26.96
N VAL A 144 -107.37 1.19 27.38
CA VAL A 144 -105.99 1.35 27.86
C VAL A 144 -105.09 1.89 26.74
N PHE A 145 -105.27 1.38 25.51
CA PHE A 145 -104.57 1.92 24.34
C PHE A 145 -105.04 3.30 23.90
N GLN A 146 -106.12 3.85 24.46
CA GLN A 146 -106.53 5.25 24.22
C GLN A 146 -105.89 6.23 25.20
N ILE A 147 -105.29 5.75 26.29
CA ILE A 147 -104.62 6.60 27.27
C ILE A 147 -103.42 7.29 26.58
N PRO A 148 -103.36 8.64 26.58
CA PRO A 148 -102.32 9.39 25.86
C PRO A 148 -100.89 8.97 26.23
N SER A 149 -100.61 8.74 27.52
CA SER A 149 -99.29 8.33 28.00
C SER A 149 -98.87 6.95 27.48
N VAL A 150 -99.81 6.01 27.38
CA VAL A 150 -99.56 4.66 26.82
C VAL A 150 -99.28 4.75 25.32
N ARG A 151 -100.05 5.55 24.56
CA ARG A 151 -99.82 5.76 23.13
C ARG A 151 -98.46 6.39 22.85
N ILE A 152 -98.11 7.44 23.60
CA ILE A 152 -96.83 8.14 23.46
C ILE A 152 -95.68 7.19 23.81
N GLY A 153 -95.79 6.43 24.90
CA GLY A 153 -94.79 5.45 25.30
C GLY A 153 -94.57 4.35 24.25
N LEU A 154 -95.65 3.85 23.63
CA LEU A 154 -95.57 2.81 22.60
C LEU A 154 -94.98 3.34 21.28
N PHE A 155 -95.39 4.54 20.86
CA PHE A 155 -94.85 5.21 19.68
C PHE A 155 -93.36 5.52 19.82
N LEU A 156 -92.95 6.14 20.93
CA LEU A 156 -91.55 6.45 21.23
C LEU A 156 -90.73 5.17 21.41
N GLY A 157 -91.28 4.15 22.06
CA GLY A 157 -90.60 2.87 22.23
C GLY A 157 -90.21 2.23 20.89
N LEU A 158 -91.16 2.15 19.95
CA LEU A 158 -90.93 1.58 18.63
C LEU A 158 -89.99 2.47 17.77
N GLY A 159 -90.24 3.78 17.75
CA GLY A 159 -89.44 4.74 16.98
C GLY A 159 -87.99 4.80 17.45
N CYS A 160 -87.76 4.90 18.76
CA CYS A 160 -86.42 4.89 19.35
C CYS A 160 -85.73 3.54 19.14
N PHE A 161 -86.46 2.41 19.20
CA PHE A 161 -85.87 1.10 18.92
C PHE A 161 -85.31 1.04 17.50
N ILE A 162 -86.08 1.46 16.50
CA ILE A 162 -85.63 1.49 15.10
C ILE A 162 -84.43 2.44 14.96
N ALA A 163 -84.56 3.68 15.44
CA ALA A 163 -83.51 4.70 15.33
C ALA A 163 -82.20 4.26 16.00
N PHE A 164 -82.25 3.80 17.24
CA PHE A 164 -81.07 3.32 17.96
C PHE A 164 -80.51 2.04 17.37
N TYR A 165 -81.34 1.13 16.86
CA TYR A 165 -80.86 -0.07 16.20
C TYR A 165 -80.09 0.24 14.91
N PHE A 166 -80.57 1.19 14.11
CA PHE A 166 -79.84 1.64 12.91
C PHE A 166 -78.60 2.45 13.27
N TYR A 167 -78.72 3.42 14.18
CA TYR A 167 -77.62 4.27 14.63
C TYR A 167 -76.47 3.44 15.23
N LEU A 168 -76.77 2.55 16.18
CA LEU A 168 -75.75 1.68 16.78
C LEU A 168 -75.17 0.70 15.76
N GLY A 169 -75.96 0.28 14.76
CA GLY A 169 -75.46 -0.49 13.63
C GLY A 169 -74.45 0.28 12.77
N ARG A 170 -74.70 1.57 12.52
CA ARG A 170 -73.81 2.45 11.77
C ARG A 170 -72.55 2.78 12.56
N VAL A 171 -72.68 3.10 13.85
CA VAL A 171 -71.56 3.42 14.74
C VAL A 171 -70.67 2.20 15.00
N LEU A 172 -71.24 1.01 15.23
CA LEU A 172 -70.46 -0.21 15.41
C LEU A 172 -69.70 -0.62 14.13
N ARG A 173 -70.24 -0.34 12.93
CA ARG A 173 -69.49 -0.51 11.66
C ARG A 173 -68.34 0.48 11.51
N GLN A 174 -68.41 1.65 12.15
CA GLN A 174 -67.31 2.62 12.18
C GLN A 174 -66.26 2.32 13.26
N LEU A 175 -66.57 1.42 14.21
CA LEU A 175 -65.69 0.94 15.26
C LEU A 175 -64.99 -0.38 14.90
N ASP A 176 -65.01 -0.78 13.62
CA ASP A 176 -64.30 -1.96 13.13
C ASP A 176 -62.78 -1.74 13.31
N PRO A 177 -62.09 -2.50 14.18
CA PRO A 177 -60.68 -2.27 14.51
C PRO A 177 -59.76 -2.45 13.30
N ALA A 178 -60.22 -3.15 12.25
CA ALA A 178 -59.48 -3.35 11.02
C ALA A 178 -59.39 -2.09 10.12
N LYS A 179 -60.11 -1.00 10.44
CA LYS A 179 -60.05 0.27 9.68
C LYS A 179 -59.71 1.51 10.49
N ALA A 180 -59.45 1.36 11.80
CA ALA A 180 -59.25 2.49 12.70
C ALA A 180 -57.81 2.61 13.19
N VAL A 181 -56.85 2.67 12.26
CA VAL A 181 -55.61 3.41 12.55
C VAL A 181 -55.95 4.88 12.32
N PRO A 182 -55.91 5.76 13.33
CA PRO A 182 -56.14 7.19 13.12
C PRO A 182 -55.22 7.67 11.99
N GLY A 183 -55.73 8.43 11.01
CA GLY A 183 -54.93 8.83 9.84
C GLY A 183 -53.59 9.48 10.21
N ARG A 184 -53.52 10.17 11.36
CA ARG A 184 -52.28 10.71 11.93
C ARG A 184 -51.26 9.65 12.32
N VAL A 185 -51.69 8.52 12.89
CA VAL A 185 -50.82 7.39 13.26
C VAL A 185 -50.35 6.67 12.00
N ARG A 186 -51.24 6.46 11.02
CA ARG A 186 -50.85 5.87 9.74
C ARG A 186 -49.83 6.73 9.01
N SER A 187 -50.08 8.03 8.89
CA SER A 187 -49.12 8.97 8.28
C SER A 187 -47.80 9.01 9.05
N ALA A 188 -47.81 8.96 10.40
CA ALA A 188 -46.57 8.91 11.18
C ALA A 188 -45.75 7.63 10.92
N LEU A 189 -46.43 6.47 10.83
CA LEU A 189 -45.77 5.20 10.50
C LEU A 189 -45.29 5.15 9.04
N ASP A 190 -46.01 5.79 8.11
CA ASP A 190 -45.64 5.90 6.69
C ASP A 190 -44.45 6.84 6.46
N THR A 191 -44.17 7.77 7.38
CA THR A 191 -42.95 8.60 7.33
C THR A 191 -41.68 7.92 7.87
N MET A 192 -41.80 6.75 8.49
CA MET A 192 -40.63 6.02 8.99
C MET A 192 -39.89 5.35 7.83
N ALA A 193 -38.56 5.42 7.85
CA ALA A 193 -37.72 4.76 6.85
C ALA A 193 -37.68 3.23 7.03
N GLU A 194 -37.85 2.75 8.27
CA GLU A 194 -37.93 1.31 8.57
C GLU A 194 -39.27 0.73 8.10
N GLY A 195 -39.22 -0.49 7.57
CA GLY A 195 -40.42 -1.24 7.24
C GLY A 195 -41.16 -1.66 8.50
N LEU A 196 -42.45 -1.34 8.62
CA LEU A 196 -43.26 -1.67 9.79
C LEU A 196 -44.49 -2.46 9.38
N LEU A 197 -44.73 -3.53 10.11
CA LEU A 197 -45.83 -4.45 9.86
C LEU A 197 -46.48 -4.86 11.19
N VAL A 198 -47.80 -4.90 11.24
CA VAL A 198 -48.54 -5.43 12.39
C VAL A 198 -49.31 -6.67 11.93
N VAL A 199 -49.04 -7.80 12.58
CA VAL A 199 -49.80 -9.04 12.37
C VAL A 199 -50.75 -9.31 13.53
N ASP A 200 -51.89 -9.96 13.25
CA ASP A 200 -52.78 -10.48 14.31
C ASP A 200 -52.32 -11.86 14.84
N HIS A 201 -53.08 -12.42 15.79
CA HIS A 201 -52.89 -13.77 16.33
C HIS A 201 -52.93 -14.93 15.32
N LYS A 202 -53.32 -14.68 14.06
CA LYS A 202 -53.34 -15.66 12.95
C LYS A 202 -52.27 -15.35 11.89
N GLU A 203 -51.30 -14.51 12.23
CA GLU A 203 -50.24 -14.03 11.35
C GLU A 203 -50.73 -13.16 10.18
N GLN A 204 -51.98 -12.70 10.21
CA GLN A 204 -52.54 -11.87 9.13
C GLN A 204 -52.09 -10.42 9.29
N ILE A 205 -51.63 -9.83 8.19
CA ILE A 205 -51.20 -8.43 8.16
C ILE A 205 -52.41 -7.52 8.36
N VAL A 206 -52.41 -6.78 9.46
CA VAL A 206 -53.41 -5.78 9.82
C VAL A 206 -52.95 -4.37 9.43
N LEU A 207 -51.63 -4.15 9.37
CA LEU A 207 -51.02 -2.88 8.98
C LEU A 207 -49.68 -3.18 8.29
N ALA A 208 -49.43 -2.51 7.17
CA ALA A 208 -48.11 -2.39 6.57
C ALA A 208 -47.89 -0.91 6.24
N ASN A 209 -46.74 -0.35 6.61
CA ASN A 209 -46.40 1.02 6.24
C ASN A 209 -45.89 1.11 4.80
N GLN A 210 -45.73 2.34 4.31
CA GLN A 210 -45.22 2.61 2.97
C GLN A 210 -43.82 2.02 2.73
N ALA A 211 -42.88 2.16 3.69
CA ALA A 211 -41.52 1.65 3.54
C ALA A 211 -41.46 0.12 3.30
N PHE A 212 -42.21 -0.67 4.08
CA PHE A 212 -42.28 -2.12 3.86
C PHE A 212 -42.95 -2.47 2.52
N SER A 213 -43.94 -1.68 2.11
CA SER A 213 -44.65 -1.88 0.83
C SER A 213 -43.72 -1.67 -0.37
N GLU A 214 -42.82 -0.69 -0.29
CA GLU A 214 -41.78 -0.42 -1.28
C GLU A 214 -40.71 -1.53 -1.31
N MET A 215 -40.24 -1.99 -0.14
CA MET A 215 -39.26 -3.08 -0.02
C MET A 215 -39.74 -4.40 -0.66
N VAL A 216 -41.04 -4.67 -0.61
CA VAL A 216 -41.63 -5.93 -1.12
C VAL A 216 -42.32 -5.74 -2.47
N GLY A 217 -42.34 -4.51 -3.01
CA GLY A 217 -42.92 -4.19 -4.31
C GLY A 217 -44.43 -4.41 -4.42
N LYS A 218 -45.19 -4.33 -3.32
CA LYS A 218 -46.65 -4.56 -3.28
C LYS A 218 -47.36 -3.40 -2.59
N SER A 219 -48.50 -2.97 -3.12
CA SER A 219 -49.27 -1.88 -2.49
C SER A 219 -49.77 -2.27 -1.09
N PRO A 220 -49.90 -1.30 -0.15
CA PRO A 220 -50.39 -1.57 1.19
C PRO A 220 -51.75 -2.30 1.21
N GLU A 221 -52.65 -2.03 0.26
CA GLU A 221 -53.97 -2.70 0.22
C GLU A 221 -53.85 -4.19 -0.13
N ASN A 222 -52.88 -4.57 -0.96
CA ASN A 222 -52.65 -5.95 -1.39
C ASN A 222 -51.92 -6.79 -0.33
N LEU A 223 -51.30 -6.13 0.66
CA LEU A 223 -50.64 -6.76 1.79
C LEU A 223 -51.62 -7.09 2.92
N LEU A 224 -52.68 -6.30 3.10
CA LEU A 224 -53.66 -6.51 4.17
C LEU A 224 -54.37 -7.86 4.06
N GLY A 225 -54.43 -8.58 5.18
CA GLY A 225 -55.11 -9.88 5.30
C GLY A 225 -54.30 -11.09 4.80
N ARG A 226 -53.17 -10.88 4.12
CA ARG A 226 -52.23 -11.96 3.79
C ARG A 226 -51.45 -12.38 5.02
N GLN A 227 -50.91 -13.59 5.03
CA GLN A 227 -49.99 -14.00 6.08
C GLN A 227 -48.58 -13.46 5.81
N ALA A 228 -47.96 -12.85 6.83
CA ALA A 228 -46.56 -12.39 6.74
C ALA A 228 -45.57 -13.54 6.42
N GLY A 229 -46.00 -14.77 6.69
CA GLY A 229 -45.29 -15.99 6.36
C GLY A 229 -45.34 -16.45 4.90
N GLU A 230 -46.18 -15.86 4.04
CA GLU A 230 -46.28 -16.24 2.62
C GLU A 230 -45.08 -15.75 1.80
N PHE A 231 -44.33 -14.78 2.32
CA PHE A 231 -43.14 -14.28 1.65
C PHE A 231 -42.00 -15.31 1.73
N PRO A 232 -41.12 -15.38 0.70
CA PRO A 232 -40.05 -16.37 0.61
C PRO A 232 -38.89 -16.02 1.54
N TRP A 233 -39.10 -16.19 2.84
CA TRP A 233 -38.09 -15.97 3.89
C TRP A 233 -37.11 -17.14 3.97
N ARG A 234 -35.84 -16.80 4.14
CA ARG A 234 -34.75 -17.74 4.40
C ARG A 234 -33.92 -17.32 5.59
N ASP A 235 -33.33 -18.31 6.27
CA ASP A 235 -32.33 -18.07 7.30
C ASP A 235 -30.96 -17.69 6.69
N MET A 236 -29.99 -17.37 7.53
CA MET A 236 -28.60 -17.07 7.11
C MET A 236 -27.91 -18.23 6.40
N ASN A 237 -28.41 -19.47 6.58
CA ASN A 237 -27.87 -20.68 5.96
C ASN A 237 -28.54 -20.98 4.61
N GLY A 238 -29.48 -20.15 4.17
CA GLY A 238 -30.20 -20.33 2.91
C GLY A 238 -31.32 -21.39 2.97
N ASN A 239 -31.71 -21.84 4.16
CA ASN A 239 -32.84 -22.74 4.34
C ASN A 239 -34.14 -21.94 4.42
N THR A 240 -35.23 -22.52 3.90
CA THR A 240 -36.56 -21.93 4.08
C THR A 240 -36.92 -21.94 5.55
N THR A 241 -37.28 -20.79 6.11
CA THR A 241 -37.59 -20.72 7.54
C THR A 241 -38.86 -21.51 7.84
N GLU A 242 -38.75 -22.55 8.67
CA GLU A 242 -39.91 -23.28 9.20
C GLU A 242 -40.86 -22.31 9.92
N THR A 243 -42.17 -22.61 9.93
CA THR A 243 -43.19 -21.73 10.50
C THR A 243 -42.88 -21.32 11.95
N ASN A 244 -42.40 -22.26 12.77
CA ASN A 244 -42.02 -22.01 14.17
C ASN A 244 -40.67 -21.29 14.35
N GLY A 245 -39.86 -21.23 13.28
CA GLY A 245 -38.57 -20.53 13.27
C GLY A 245 -38.68 -19.02 13.06
N ARG A 246 -39.88 -18.52 12.70
CA ARG A 246 -40.09 -17.11 12.38
C ARG A 246 -40.18 -16.26 13.65
N PRO A 247 -39.49 -15.11 13.73
CA PRO A 247 -39.40 -14.34 14.97
C PRO A 247 -40.75 -13.76 15.43
N TRP A 248 -41.67 -13.46 14.52
CA TRP A 248 -43.02 -13.00 14.89
C TRP A 248 -43.92 -14.12 15.42
N VAL A 249 -43.73 -15.36 14.96
CA VAL A 249 -44.44 -16.54 15.50
C VAL A 249 -43.96 -16.82 16.92
N GLN A 250 -42.64 -16.77 17.14
CA GLN A 250 -42.06 -16.94 18.48
C GLN A 250 -42.50 -15.82 19.43
N ALA A 251 -42.59 -14.58 18.96
CA ALA A 251 -43.11 -13.46 19.76
C ALA A 251 -44.61 -13.64 20.11
N LEU A 252 -45.41 -14.20 19.20
CA LEU A 252 -46.82 -14.54 19.43
C LEU A 252 -46.99 -15.67 20.46
N GLU A 253 -46.20 -16.73 20.35
CA GLU A 253 -46.31 -17.93 21.19
C GLU A 253 -45.74 -17.73 22.60
N LYS A 254 -44.52 -17.17 22.68
CA LYS A 254 -43.83 -16.95 23.96
C LYS A 254 -44.29 -15.68 24.67
N GLY A 255 -44.83 -14.71 23.92
CA GLY A 255 -45.22 -13.42 24.47
C GLY A 255 -44.03 -12.52 24.84
N GLU A 256 -42.83 -12.86 24.38
CA GLU A 256 -41.60 -12.12 24.65
C GLU A 256 -41.10 -11.42 23.38
N PRO A 257 -40.56 -10.18 23.47
CA PRO A 257 -39.98 -9.50 22.33
C PRO A 257 -38.82 -10.31 21.74
N GLN A 258 -38.83 -10.53 20.43
CA GLN A 258 -37.69 -11.08 19.68
C GLN A 258 -36.92 -9.91 19.08
N LYS A 259 -35.61 -9.87 19.25
CA LYS A 259 -34.75 -8.78 18.77
C LYS A 259 -33.61 -9.34 17.94
N ASN A 260 -33.10 -8.52 17.02
CA ASN A 260 -31.91 -8.80 16.22
C ASN A 260 -31.98 -10.12 15.43
N SER A 261 -33.17 -10.48 14.94
CA SER A 261 -33.36 -11.70 14.15
C SER A 261 -33.08 -11.40 12.68
N ILE A 262 -32.03 -11.99 12.12
CA ILE A 262 -31.68 -11.76 10.71
C ILE A 262 -32.39 -12.80 9.83
N LEU A 263 -33.16 -12.32 8.85
CA LEU A 263 -33.75 -13.15 7.80
C LEU A 263 -33.51 -12.51 6.44
N ARG A 264 -33.40 -13.34 5.41
CA ARG A 264 -33.28 -12.91 4.02
C ARG A 264 -34.60 -13.10 3.30
N LEU A 265 -34.98 -12.12 2.49
CA LEU A 265 -36.16 -12.15 1.64
C LEU A 265 -35.72 -12.24 0.18
N GLN A 266 -36.27 -13.20 -0.56
CA GLN A 266 -36.04 -13.29 -2.00
C GLN A 266 -36.88 -12.22 -2.73
N HIS A 267 -36.23 -11.23 -3.33
CA HIS A 267 -36.88 -10.16 -4.09
C HIS A 267 -37.01 -10.53 -5.58
N SER A 268 -35.98 -11.15 -6.17
CA SER A 268 -36.01 -11.77 -7.51
C SER A 268 -35.10 -13.01 -7.56
N ASP A 269 -34.99 -13.71 -8.70
CA ASP A 269 -34.19 -14.96 -8.78
C ASP A 269 -32.71 -14.77 -8.37
N ASP A 270 -32.14 -13.58 -8.60
CA ASP A 270 -30.73 -13.25 -8.27
C ASP A 270 -30.57 -12.21 -7.14
N ASP A 271 -31.66 -11.66 -6.58
CA ASP A 271 -31.61 -10.52 -5.65
C ASP A 271 -32.25 -10.84 -4.30
N TRP A 272 -31.46 -10.63 -3.23
CA TRP A 272 -31.81 -10.94 -1.85
C TRP A 272 -31.72 -9.70 -0.98
N LEU A 273 -32.74 -9.45 -0.18
CA LEU A 273 -32.74 -8.42 0.84
C LEU A 273 -32.49 -9.03 2.21
N THR A 274 -31.50 -8.54 2.95
CA THR A 274 -31.22 -8.95 4.32
C THR A 274 -31.88 -7.99 5.29
N PHE A 275 -32.76 -8.51 6.14
CA PHE A 275 -33.46 -7.72 7.14
C PHE A 275 -33.02 -8.08 8.54
N ASN A 276 -32.75 -7.05 9.34
CA ASN A 276 -32.73 -7.15 10.79
C ASN A 276 -34.16 -6.94 11.33
N ILE A 277 -34.72 -7.98 11.93
CA ILE A 277 -36.13 -8.05 12.32
C ILE A 277 -36.26 -7.98 13.84
N ASN A 278 -37.07 -7.03 14.31
CA ASN A 278 -37.49 -6.96 15.71
C ASN A 278 -39.00 -7.13 15.82
N CYS A 279 -39.43 -8.03 16.70
CA CYS A 279 -40.82 -8.37 16.92
C CYS A 279 -41.21 -8.03 18.36
N SER A 280 -42.20 -7.15 18.53
CA SER A 280 -42.75 -6.76 19.83
C SER A 280 -44.22 -7.18 19.94
N PRO A 281 -44.61 -8.02 20.92
CA PRO A 281 -45.99 -8.43 21.09
C PRO A 281 -46.88 -7.26 21.55
N VAL A 282 -48.06 -7.13 20.95
CA VAL A 282 -49.04 -6.09 21.24
C VAL A 282 -50.16 -6.67 22.11
N LEU A 283 -50.38 -6.07 23.29
CA LEU A 283 -51.39 -6.54 24.24
C LEU A 283 -52.81 -6.09 23.85
N SER A 284 -53.78 -6.99 23.97
CA SER A 284 -55.21 -6.65 23.90
C SER A 284 -55.76 -6.23 25.28
N THR A 285 -56.84 -5.46 25.30
CA THR A 285 -57.67 -5.20 26.49
C THR A 285 -58.23 -6.53 27.03
N GLY A 286 -57.50 -7.16 27.95
CA GLY A 286 -57.82 -8.47 28.52
C GLY A 286 -56.62 -9.36 28.84
N GLY A 287 -55.38 -8.92 28.61
CA GLY A 287 -54.16 -9.67 28.98
C GLY A 287 -53.80 -10.83 28.04
N LYS A 288 -54.48 -10.94 26.88
CA LYS A 288 -54.09 -11.82 25.78
C LYS A 288 -53.46 -11.00 24.65
N TYR A 289 -52.44 -11.53 24.01
CA TYR A 289 -51.75 -10.88 22.88
C TYR A 289 -52.71 -10.71 21.70
N ALA A 290 -52.85 -9.47 21.21
CA ALA A 290 -53.68 -9.12 20.06
C ALA A 290 -52.98 -9.41 18.72
N GLY A 291 -51.65 -9.36 18.73
CA GLY A 291 -50.82 -9.38 17.55
C GLY A 291 -49.35 -9.09 17.87
N VAL A 292 -48.53 -8.90 16.84
CA VAL A 292 -47.11 -8.53 16.94
C VAL A 292 -46.83 -7.35 16.01
N LEU A 293 -46.12 -6.35 16.53
CA LEU A 293 -45.48 -5.30 15.74
C LEU A 293 -44.10 -5.79 15.30
N ILE A 294 -43.85 -5.76 14.00
CA ILE A 294 -42.61 -6.20 13.37
C ILE A 294 -41.97 -4.97 12.73
N SER A 295 -40.71 -4.69 13.06
CA SER A 295 -39.87 -3.73 12.35
C SER A 295 -38.86 -4.50 11.48
N PHE A 296 -38.66 -4.01 10.26
CA PHE A 296 -37.71 -4.50 9.28
C PHE A 296 -36.73 -3.37 8.98
N ASP A 297 -35.48 -3.57 9.38
CA ASP A 297 -34.37 -2.70 9.03
C ASP A 297 -33.57 -3.38 7.91
N ASP A 298 -33.50 -2.74 6.74
CA ASP A 298 -32.76 -3.26 5.59
C ASP A 298 -31.26 -3.05 5.82
N VAL A 299 -30.57 -4.15 6.13
CA VAL A 299 -29.13 -4.16 6.41
C VAL A 299 -28.34 -4.74 5.25
N THR A 300 -28.92 -4.89 4.07
CA THR A 300 -28.28 -5.51 2.90
C THR A 300 -26.98 -4.80 2.52
N GLN A 301 -27.02 -3.46 2.40
CA GLN A 301 -25.82 -2.67 2.12
C GLN A 301 -24.79 -2.72 3.26
N LEU A 302 -25.25 -2.84 4.50
CA LEU A 302 -24.37 -2.89 5.67
C LEU A 302 -23.63 -4.23 5.72
N GLU A 303 -24.35 -5.34 5.50
CA GLU A 303 -23.79 -6.70 5.41
C GLU A 303 -22.81 -6.80 4.24
N GLN A 304 -23.16 -6.27 3.06
CA GLN A 304 -22.26 -6.28 1.90
C GLN A 304 -20.96 -5.51 2.18
N LYS A 305 -21.06 -4.34 2.83
CA LYS A 305 -19.88 -3.56 3.26
C LYS A 305 -19.08 -4.28 4.34
N GLU A 306 -19.73 -4.98 5.26
CA GLU A 306 -19.04 -5.76 6.30
C GLU A 306 -18.27 -6.94 5.69
N ILE A 307 -18.87 -7.65 4.73
CA ILE A 307 -18.21 -8.72 3.98
C ILE A 307 -17.02 -8.18 3.18
N GLU A 308 -17.21 -7.06 2.46
CA GLU A 308 -16.14 -6.40 1.71
C GLU A 308 -15.01 -5.92 2.63
N LEU A 309 -15.35 -5.31 3.76
CA LEU A 309 -14.39 -4.85 4.76
C LEU A 309 -13.64 -6.04 5.39
N ARG A 310 -14.33 -7.14 5.69
CA ARG A 310 -13.71 -8.34 6.24
C ARG A 310 -12.74 -8.94 5.23
N LYS A 311 -13.15 -9.07 3.97
CA LYS A 311 -12.28 -9.55 2.88
C LYS A 311 -11.06 -8.65 2.71
N SER A 312 -11.26 -7.32 2.65
CA SER A 312 -10.15 -6.37 2.56
C SER A 312 -9.22 -6.43 3.77
N LYS A 313 -9.75 -6.65 4.97
CA LYS A 313 -8.97 -6.86 6.18
C LYS A 313 -8.17 -8.16 6.14
N GLU A 314 -8.79 -9.26 5.73
CA GLU A 314 -8.12 -10.56 5.55
C GLU A 314 -6.99 -10.45 4.52
N ASP A 315 -7.22 -9.78 3.39
CA ASP A 315 -6.21 -9.51 2.35
C ASP A 315 -5.06 -8.66 2.91
N ALA A 316 -5.37 -7.61 3.69
CA ALA A 316 -4.37 -6.76 4.32
C ALA A 316 -3.56 -7.49 5.41
N GLU A 317 -4.21 -8.34 6.21
CA GLU A 317 -3.55 -9.16 7.23
C GLU A 317 -2.63 -10.22 6.59
N GLN A 318 -3.06 -10.87 5.50
CA GLN A 318 -2.21 -11.77 4.72
C GLN A 318 -0.99 -11.05 4.15
N ALA A 319 -1.18 -9.88 3.52
CA ALA A 319 -0.09 -9.08 2.99
C ALA A 319 0.90 -8.64 4.10
N ASN A 320 0.37 -8.26 5.27
CA ASN A 320 1.20 -7.86 6.40
C ASN A 320 1.96 -9.04 7.02
N HIS A 321 1.36 -10.23 7.07
CA HIS A 321 2.02 -11.45 7.51
C HIS A 321 3.14 -11.85 6.55
N ALA A 322 2.88 -11.88 5.24
CA ALA A 322 3.88 -12.14 4.21
C ALA A 322 5.05 -11.15 4.28
N LYS A 323 4.75 -9.86 4.50
CA LYS A 323 5.79 -8.83 4.71
C LYS A 323 6.61 -9.05 5.98
N SER A 324 5.99 -9.53 7.05
CA SER A 324 6.69 -9.81 8.32
C SER A 324 7.60 -11.02 8.18
N GLU A 325 7.13 -12.06 7.50
CA GLU A 325 7.90 -13.27 7.18
C GLU A 325 9.07 -12.95 6.24
N PHE A 326 8.85 -12.12 5.22
CA PHE A 326 9.88 -11.53 4.37
C PHE A 326 10.99 -10.87 5.19
N LEU A 327 10.64 -9.92 6.07
CA LEU A 327 11.63 -9.20 6.88
C LEU A 327 12.38 -10.11 7.86
N ALA A 328 11.71 -11.13 8.40
CA ALA A 328 12.32 -12.12 9.27
C ALA A 328 13.34 -12.98 8.53
N ASN A 329 12.98 -13.49 7.35
CA ASN A 329 13.86 -14.28 6.49
C ASN A 329 15.06 -13.44 6.03
N MET A 330 14.82 -12.19 5.63
CA MET A 330 15.89 -11.27 5.23
C MET A 330 16.86 -10.97 6.36
N SER A 331 16.34 -10.76 7.57
CA SER A 331 17.18 -10.58 8.73
C SER A 331 18.04 -11.81 9.01
N HIS A 332 17.53 -13.02 8.75
CA HIS A 332 18.28 -14.27 8.95
C HIS A 332 19.36 -14.50 7.87
N GLU A 333 19.02 -14.25 6.60
CA GLU A 333 19.92 -14.36 5.45
C GLU A 333 21.02 -13.28 5.44
N ILE A 334 20.75 -12.09 6.00
CA ILE A 334 21.77 -11.04 6.21
C ILE A 334 22.66 -11.37 7.42
N ARG A 335 22.05 -11.83 8.52
CA ARG A 335 22.77 -12.06 9.78
C ARG A 335 23.78 -13.20 9.69
N THR A 336 23.48 -14.26 8.93
CA THR A 336 24.34 -15.43 8.81
C THR A 336 25.73 -15.11 8.22
N PRO A 337 25.85 -14.52 7.01
CA PRO A 337 27.16 -14.12 6.46
C PRO A 337 27.82 -13.02 7.28
N MET A 338 27.05 -12.08 7.84
CA MET A 338 27.58 -11.02 8.70
C MET A 338 28.20 -11.58 9.99
N ASN A 339 27.58 -12.58 10.62
CA ASN A 339 28.14 -13.26 11.80
C ASN A 339 29.38 -14.08 11.44
N SER A 340 29.44 -14.68 10.25
CA SER A 340 30.66 -15.32 9.75
C SER A 340 31.79 -14.30 9.57
N ILE A 341 31.50 -13.15 8.96
CA ILE A 341 32.46 -12.04 8.81
C ILE A 341 32.97 -11.58 10.18
N LEU A 342 32.07 -11.25 11.11
CA LEU A 342 32.43 -10.78 12.46
C LEU A 342 33.16 -11.86 13.28
N GLY A 343 32.75 -13.13 13.18
CA GLY A 343 33.36 -14.23 13.90
C GLY A 343 34.78 -14.52 13.44
N PHE A 344 34.99 -14.63 12.13
CA PHE A 344 36.32 -14.88 11.57
C PHE A 344 37.24 -13.67 11.71
N THR A 345 36.74 -12.44 11.60
CA THR A 345 37.53 -11.23 11.89
C THR A 345 37.95 -11.15 13.36
N GLU A 346 37.10 -11.53 14.30
CA GLU A 346 37.44 -11.57 15.73
C GLU A 346 38.49 -12.65 16.04
N ILE A 347 38.42 -13.82 15.38
CA ILE A 347 39.44 -14.88 15.49
C ILE A 347 40.80 -14.39 14.99
N LEU A 348 40.83 -13.69 13.85
CA LEU A 348 42.04 -13.07 13.30
C LEU A 348 42.59 -11.99 14.25
N LYS A 349 41.73 -11.10 14.76
CA LYS A 349 42.11 -9.98 15.65
C LYS A 349 42.67 -10.44 16.98
N ARG A 350 42.21 -11.60 17.49
CA ARG A 350 42.69 -12.19 18.76
C ARG A 350 43.93 -13.08 18.60
N GLY A 351 44.42 -13.29 17.37
CA GLY A 351 45.57 -14.16 17.10
C GLY A 351 45.31 -15.64 17.38
N TYR A 352 44.05 -16.09 17.31
CA TYR A 352 43.69 -17.50 17.56
C TYR A 352 43.94 -18.43 16.37
N ALA A 353 44.29 -17.89 15.21
CA ALA A 353 44.74 -18.70 14.09
C ALA A 353 46.11 -19.32 14.41
N GLN A 354 46.17 -20.64 14.44
CA GLN A 354 47.39 -21.37 14.82
C GLN A 354 48.36 -21.52 13.65
N SER A 355 47.91 -21.22 12.43
CA SER A 355 48.70 -21.32 11.21
C SER A 355 48.37 -20.19 10.23
N GLN A 356 49.30 -19.92 9.31
CA GLN A 356 49.06 -19.02 8.18
C GLN A 356 47.94 -19.53 7.26
N GLU A 357 47.73 -20.85 7.22
CA GLU A 357 46.66 -21.50 6.47
C GLU A 357 45.28 -21.25 7.08
N ASP A 358 45.18 -21.26 8.42
CA ASP A 358 43.94 -20.89 9.14
C ASP A 358 43.57 -19.41 8.90
N ASN A 359 44.56 -18.51 8.93
CA ASN A 359 44.34 -17.09 8.64
C ASN A 359 43.77 -16.89 7.23
N GLN A 360 44.35 -17.55 6.22
CA GLN A 360 43.88 -17.45 4.84
C GLN A 360 42.48 -18.07 4.67
N ARG A 361 42.21 -19.20 5.33
CA ARG A 361 40.87 -19.82 5.32
C ARG A 361 39.81 -18.91 5.93
N TYR A 362 40.12 -18.24 7.04
CA TYR A 362 39.23 -17.27 7.68
C TYR A 362 39.01 -16.03 6.80
N LEU A 363 40.06 -15.47 6.20
CA LEU A 363 39.96 -14.35 5.24
C LEU A 363 39.14 -14.71 4.00
N ASN A 364 39.35 -15.89 3.41
CA ASN A 364 38.56 -16.36 2.28
C ASN A 364 37.08 -16.54 2.67
N THR A 365 36.81 -17.02 3.88
CA THR A 365 35.44 -17.17 4.39
C THR A 365 34.78 -15.81 4.64
N ILE A 366 35.53 -14.81 5.10
CA ILE A 366 35.06 -13.42 5.22
C ILE A 366 34.72 -12.85 3.83
N HIS A 367 35.60 -13.02 2.85
CA HIS A 367 35.42 -12.49 1.50
C HIS A 367 34.23 -13.12 0.77
N SER A 368 34.10 -14.45 0.82
CA SER A 368 32.95 -15.14 0.22
C SER A 368 31.64 -14.77 0.92
N SER A 369 31.63 -14.64 2.25
CA SER A 369 30.46 -14.16 3.00
C SER A 369 30.09 -12.71 2.62
N GLY A 370 31.07 -11.85 2.36
CA GLY A 370 30.85 -10.46 1.93
C GLY A 370 30.28 -10.37 0.52
N LYS A 371 30.80 -11.16 -0.43
CA LYS A 371 30.28 -11.22 -1.81
C LYS A 371 28.83 -11.73 -1.82
N ASN A 372 28.54 -12.80 -1.08
CA ASN A 372 27.18 -13.35 -0.96
C ASN A 372 26.21 -12.32 -0.35
N LEU A 373 26.66 -11.53 0.63
CA LEU A 373 25.84 -10.47 1.23
C LEU A 373 25.54 -9.34 0.23
N LEU A 374 26.51 -8.96 -0.60
CA LEU A 374 26.31 -7.94 -1.62
C LEU A 374 25.33 -8.40 -2.72
N GLU A 375 25.46 -9.65 -3.17
CA GLU A 375 24.50 -10.27 -4.10
C GLU A 375 23.09 -10.30 -3.49
N LEU A 376 22.95 -10.70 -2.23
CA LEU A 376 21.66 -10.66 -1.51
C LEU A 376 21.08 -9.25 -1.43
N ILE A 377 21.89 -8.23 -1.14
CA ILE A 377 21.43 -6.84 -1.09
C ILE A 377 20.95 -6.36 -2.46
N ASN A 378 21.70 -6.67 -3.53
CA ASN A 378 21.30 -6.30 -4.89
C ASN A 378 20.01 -7.01 -5.31
N ASP A 379 19.85 -8.29 -4.98
CA ASP A 379 18.60 -9.04 -5.20
C ASP A 379 17.41 -8.38 -4.48
N ILE A 380 17.60 -7.95 -3.23
CA ILE A 380 16.56 -7.24 -2.45
C ILE A 380 16.19 -5.90 -3.10
N LEU A 381 17.19 -5.15 -3.56
CA LEU A 381 16.96 -3.86 -4.23
C LEU A 381 16.22 -4.03 -5.55
N ASP A 382 16.59 -5.04 -6.35
CA ASP A 382 15.89 -5.36 -7.59
C ASP A 382 14.45 -5.82 -7.32
N LEU A 383 14.21 -6.67 -6.31
CA LEU A 383 12.86 -7.05 -5.90
C LEU A 383 12.03 -5.82 -5.44
N SER A 384 12.63 -4.91 -4.69
CA SER A 384 11.96 -3.68 -4.23
C SER A 384 11.56 -2.75 -5.40
N LYS A 385 12.41 -2.65 -6.43
CA LYS A 385 12.09 -1.90 -7.66
C LYS A 385 10.93 -2.53 -8.42
N VAL A 386 10.88 -3.87 -8.47
CA VAL A 386 9.80 -4.63 -9.10
C VAL A 386 8.47 -4.44 -8.35
N GLU A 387 8.43 -4.63 -7.03
CA GLU A 387 7.20 -4.52 -6.22
C GLU A 387 6.62 -3.11 -6.21
N SER A 388 7.47 -2.08 -6.26
CA SER A 388 7.03 -0.69 -6.33
C SER A 388 6.51 -0.28 -7.72
N GLY A 389 6.52 -1.19 -8.70
CA GLY A 389 6.14 -0.90 -10.08
C GLY A 389 7.10 0.06 -10.79
N ARG A 390 8.30 0.27 -10.24
CA ARG A 390 9.33 1.19 -10.76
C ARG A 390 10.34 0.48 -11.66
N LEU A 391 10.07 -0.76 -12.06
CA LEU A 391 10.89 -1.44 -13.04
C LEU A 391 10.64 -0.81 -14.42
N GLU A 392 11.49 0.13 -14.80
CA GLU A 392 11.56 0.64 -16.16
C GLU A 392 12.33 -0.36 -17.02
N VAL A 393 11.66 -0.95 -18.00
CA VAL A 393 12.28 -1.84 -19.00
C VAL A 393 12.64 -1.00 -20.20
N GLU A 394 13.92 -0.97 -20.56
CA GLU A 394 14.36 -0.25 -21.75
C GLU A 394 14.35 -1.19 -22.95
N LYS A 395 13.25 -1.17 -23.70
CA LYS A 395 13.12 -1.98 -24.92
C LYS A 395 13.97 -1.40 -26.05
N THR A 396 14.98 -2.16 -26.46
CA THR A 396 15.89 -1.83 -27.56
C THR A 396 16.07 -3.02 -28.48
N TRP A 397 16.53 -2.78 -29.71
CA TRP A 397 16.87 -3.85 -30.65
C TRP A 397 18.13 -4.57 -30.18
N THR A 398 17.96 -5.81 -29.72
CA THR A 398 19.04 -6.63 -29.16
C THR A 398 19.22 -7.90 -29.99
N GLU A 399 20.46 -8.32 -30.19
CA GLU A 399 20.83 -9.59 -30.82
C GLU A 399 20.79 -10.72 -29.77
N PRO A 400 19.73 -11.55 -29.71
CA PRO A 400 19.57 -12.50 -28.61
C PRO A 400 20.60 -13.63 -28.67
N HIS A 401 20.96 -14.08 -29.87
CA HIS A 401 21.94 -15.14 -30.09
C HIS A 401 23.32 -14.75 -29.53
N ARG A 402 23.77 -13.51 -29.74
CA ARG A 402 25.01 -12.97 -29.19
C ARG A 402 24.99 -12.92 -27.67
N THR A 403 23.90 -12.41 -27.08
CA THR A 403 23.77 -12.32 -25.61
C THR A 403 23.80 -13.69 -24.95
N ILE A 404 23.12 -14.68 -25.54
CA ILE A 404 23.12 -16.06 -25.04
C ILE A 404 24.54 -16.65 -25.13
N HIS A 405 25.24 -16.44 -26.25
CA HIS A 405 26.61 -16.93 -26.43
C HIS A 405 27.58 -16.33 -25.40
N GLU A 406 27.52 -15.02 -25.17
CA GLU A 406 28.36 -14.33 -24.16
C GLU A 406 28.15 -14.90 -22.75
N VAL A 407 26.89 -15.16 -22.36
CA VAL A 407 26.58 -15.76 -21.06
C VAL A 407 27.11 -17.19 -20.95
N LEU A 408 26.96 -17.99 -22.01
CA LEU A 408 27.46 -19.36 -22.04
C LEU A 408 28.99 -19.41 -21.97
N GLN A 409 29.69 -18.55 -22.69
CA GLN A 409 31.16 -18.44 -22.61
C GLN A 409 31.63 -18.14 -21.19
N MET A 410 30.99 -17.18 -20.52
CA MET A 410 31.34 -16.81 -19.14
C MET A 410 31.14 -17.97 -18.15
N LEU A 411 30.05 -18.73 -18.32
CA LEU A 411 29.71 -19.85 -17.45
C LEU A 411 30.41 -21.17 -17.82
N ASN A 412 31.00 -21.25 -19.02
CA ASN A 412 31.74 -22.43 -19.49
C ASN A 412 32.95 -22.73 -18.60
N VAL A 413 33.60 -21.71 -18.03
CA VAL A 413 34.70 -21.89 -17.07
C VAL A 413 34.22 -22.70 -15.85
N GLN A 414 33.05 -22.36 -15.30
CA GLN A 414 32.47 -23.04 -14.14
C GLN A 414 31.99 -24.45 -14.47
N ALA A 415 31.40 -24.65 -15.66
CA ALA A 415 30.99 -25.97 -16.14
C ALA A 415 32.22 -26.90 -16.32
N ASN A 416 33.30 -26.38 -16.91
CA ASN A 416 34.55 -27.11 -17.10
C ASN A 416 35.26 -27.44 -15.78
N GLU A 417 35.27 -26.52 -14.81
CA GLU A 417 35.79 -26.78 -13.45
C GLU A 417 35.03 -27.91 -12.75
N LYS A 418 33.72 -28.04 -13.02
CA LYS A 418 32.87 -29.14 -12.53
C LYS A 418 32.94 -30.40 -13.40
N GLY A 419 33.53 -30.33 -14.59
CA GLY A 419 33.57 -31.44 -15.54
C GLY A 419 32.20 -31.82 -16.15
N ILE A 420 31.28 -30.85 -16.30
CA ILE A 420 29.97 -31.05 -16.93
C ILE A 420 29.92 -30.35 -18.29
N ALA A 421 29.18 -30.91 -19.26
CA ALA A 421 29.02 -30.29 -20.58
C ALA A 421 28.07 -29.09 -20.53
N LEU A 422 28.32 -28.06 -21.35
CA LEU A 422 27.45 -26.91 -21.53
C LEU A 422 27.24 -26.66 -23.02
N ASP A 423 26.06 -27.01 -23.53
CA ASP A 423 25.77 -27.02 -24.96
C ASP A 423 24.67 -26.02 -25.33
N LEU A 424 24.78 -25.41 -26.51
CA LEU A 424 23.74 -24.58 -27.13
C LEU A 424 23.10 -25.35 -28.29
N ASN A 425 21.78 -25.44 -28.28
CA ASN A 425 21.00 -26.07 -29.34
C ASN A 425 19.97 -25.08 -29.90
N VAL A 426 19.98 -24.85 -31.21
CA VAL A 426 19.00 -23.97 -31.88
C VAL A 426 18.04 -24.84 -32.70
N GLN A 427 16.78 -24.93 -32.29
CA GLN A 427 15.83 -25.85 -32.92
C GLN A 427 15.33 -25.38 -34.28
N ASN A 428 15.15 -24.08 -34.47
CA ASN A 428 14.64 -23.48 -35.70
C ASN A 428 15.22 -22.08 -35.91
N ALA A 429 14.92 -21.49 -37.07
CA ALA A 429 15.44 -20.16 -37.40
C ALA A 429 14.97 -19.12 -36.37
N LEU A 430 15.91 -18.35 -35.84
CA LEU A 430 15.66 -17.32 -34.84
C LEU A 430 15.74 -15.93 -35.50
N PRO A 431 14.96 -14.94 -35.03
CA PRO A 431 15.16 -13.57 -35.47
C PRO A 431 16.57 -13.08 -35.08
N GLU A 432 17.25 -12.40 -36.00
CA GLU A 432 18.57 -11.79 -35.78
C GLU A 432 18.52 -10.82 -34.60
N LYS A 433 17.44 -10.03 -34.51
CA LYS A 433 17.21 -9.00 -33.49
C LYS A 433 15.79 -9.10 -32.91
N ILE A 434 15.66 -8.83 -31.61
CA ILE A 434 14.37 -8.74 -30.91
C ILE A 434 14.30 -7.45 -30.11
N GLU A 435 13.09 -6.93 -29.90
CA GLU A 435 12.87 -5.73 -29.09
C GLU A 435 12.76 -6.10 -27.60
N THR A 436 13.86 -5.98 -26.84
CA THR A 436 13.94 -6.38 -25.43
C THR A 436 14.93 -5.50 -24.64
N ASP A 437 15.00 -5.69 -23.33
CA ASP A 437 16.03 -5.08 -22.48
C ASP A 437 17.25 -6.02 -22.39
N PRO A 438 18.41 -5.65 -22.95
CA PRO A 438 19.58 -6.52 -23.03
C PRO A 438 20.14 -6.87 -21.64
N THR A 439 20.04 -5.97 -20.66
CA THR A 439 20.57 -6.19 -19.31
C THR A 439 19.71 -7.20 -18.58
N ARG A 440 18.38 -7.02 -18.61
CA ARG A 440 17.45 -7.94 -17.94
C ARG A 440 17.38 -9.29 -18.64
N PHE A 441 17.43 -9.30 -19.97
CA PHE A 441 17.53 -10.53 -20.74
C PHE A 441 18.78 -11.33 -20.36
N ARG A 442 19.97 -10.70 -20.37
CA ARG A 442 21.23 -11.32 -19.93
C ARG A 442 21.14 -11.87 -18.50
N GLN A 443 20.56 -11.11 -17.58
CA GLN A 443 20.42 -11.51 -16.17
C GLN A 443 19.52 -12.75 -16.00
N ILE A 444 18.42 -12.85 -16.76
CA ILE A 444 17.56 -14.04 -16.76
C ILE A 444 18.36 -15.28 -17.19
N ILE A 445 19.07 -15.20 -18.32
CA ILE A 445 19.83 -16.34 -18.86
C ILE A 445 20.95 -16.73 -17.89
N PHE A 446 21.70 -15.77 -17.38
CA PHE A 446 22.80 -16.01 -16.43
C PHE A 446 22.30 -16.73 -15.18
N ASN A 447 21.16 -16.30 -14.62
CA ASN A 447 20.57 -16.92 -13.43
C ASN A 447 20.09 -18.35 -13.69
N LEU A 448 19.45 -18.62 -14.82
CA LEU A 448 18.94 -19.96 -15.13
C LEU A 448 20.07 -20.95 -15.43
N VAL A 449 21.03 -20.56 -16.28
CA VAL A 449 22.18 -21.40 -16.63
C VAL A 449 23.10 -21.61 -15.42
N GLY A 450 23.33 -20.55 -14.63
CA GLY A 450 24.09 -20.65 -13.38
C GLY A 450 23.45 -21.60 -12.38
N ASN A 451 22.12 -21.58 -12.25
CA ASN A 451 21.39 -22.55 -11.41
C ASN A 451 21.52 -23.98 -11.95
N ALA A 452 21.37 -24.18 -13.26
CA ALA A 452 21.55 -25.49 -13.88
C ALA A 452 22.95 -26.08 -13.58
N ILE A 453 24.03 -25.32 -13.84
CA ILE A 453 25.41 -25.73 -13.55
C ILE A 453 25.59 -26.02 -12.05
N LYS A 454 24.99 -25.21 -11.19
CA LYS A 454 25.08 -25.36 -9.74
C LYS A 454 24.49 -26.67 -9.24
N PHE A 455 23.33 -27.09 -9.77
CA PHE A 455 22.59 -28.28 -9.32
C PHE A 455 22.90 -29.56 -10.11
N THR A 456 23.74 -29.48 -11.13
CA THR A 456 24.30 -30.64 -11.85
C THR A 456 25.69 -30.99 -11.32
N ASP A 457 25.85 -32.22 -10.84
CA ASP A 457 27.15 -32.78 -10.39
C ASP A 457 27.81 -33.62 -11.49
N ALA A 458 27.04 -34.24 -12.38
CA ALA A 458 27.53 -35.05 -13.50
C ALA A 458 26.54 -34.99 -14.67
N GLY A 459 27.04 -35.11 -15.91
CA GLY A 459 26.25 -34.97 -17.14
C GLY A 459 26.48 -33.61 -17.79
N GLY A 460 25.40 -32.82 -17.97
CA GLY A 460 25.51 -31.53 -18.64
C GLY A 460 24.27 -30.65 -18.52
N VAL A 461 24.42 -29.45 -19.07
CA VAL A 461 23.39 -28.44 -19.21
C VAL A 461 23.25 -28.12 -20.69
N THR A 462 22.03 -28.17 -21.22
CA THR A 462 21.72 -27.83 -22.61
C THR A 462 20.79 -26.63 -22.64
N VAL A 463 21.18 -25.58 -23.34
CA VAL A 463 20.34 -24.41 -23.60
C VAL A 463 19.74 -24.55 -24.99
N THR A 464 18.42 -24.72 -25.06
CA THR A 464 17.69 -24.89 -26.31
C THR A 464 16.89 -23.64 -26.66
N CYS A 465 17.18 -23.03 -27.81
CA CYS A 465 16.51 -21.83 -28.29
C CYS A 465 15.54 -22.17 -29.43
N ARG A 466 14.34 -21.60 -29.39
CA ARG A 466 13.34 -21.70 -30.47
C ARG A 466 12.51 -20.43 -30.61
N PHE A 467 11.99 -20.21 -31.80
CA PHE A 467 11.04 -19.15 -32.10
C PHE A 467 9.68 -19.73 -32.50
N GLU A 468 8.59 -19.19 -31.95
CA GLU A 468 7.23 -19.60 -32.31
C GLU A 468 6.28 -18.39 -32.44
N LYS A 469 5.39 -18.44 -33.43
CA LYS A 469 4.27 -17.49 -33.54
C LYS A 469 3.09 -18.02 -32.75
N THR A 470 2.87 -17.47 -31.55
CA THR A 470 1.75 -17.85 -30.68
C THR A 470 0.51 -17.00 -30.97
N SER A 471 -0.66 -17.39 -30.43
CA SER A 471 -1.88 -16.58 -30.49
C SER A 471 -1.75 -15.22 -29.79
N ALA A 472 -0.79 -15.07 -28.88
CA ALA A 472 -0.49 -13.85 -28.15
C ALA A 472 0.58 -12.96 -28.83
N GLY A 473 1.14 -13.40 -29.97
CA GLY A 473 2.22 -12.71 -30.70
C GLY A 473 3.46 -13.57 -30.94
N PRO A 474 4.45 -13.07 -31.69
CA PRO A 474 5.71 -13.74 -31.94
C PRO A 474 6.58 -13.79 -30.67
N ARG A 475 7.01 -14.98 -30.25
CA ARG A 475 7.77 -15.18 -29.02
C ARG A 475 9.01 -16.03 -29.25
N MET A 476 10.05 -15.72 -28.50
CA MET A 476 11.25 -16.55 -28.39
C MET A 476 11.19 -17.35 -27.08
N PHE A 477 11.54 -18.62 -27.16
CA PHE A 477 11.61 -19.52 -26.02
C PHE A 477 13.04 -20.03 -25.84
N ILE A 478 13.50 -20.03 -24.60
CA ILE A 478 14.80 -20.57 -24.19
C ILE A 478 14.56 -21.60 -23.09
N ASP A 479 14.83 -22.86 -23.38
CA ASP A 479 14.81 -23.94 -22.40
C ASP A 479 16.21 -24.19 -21.87
N VAL A 480 16.39 -24.09 -20.56
CA VAL A 480 17.62 -24.50 -19.88
C VAL A 480 17.35 -25.85 -19.22
N THR A 481 17.90 -26.91 -19.81
CA THR A 481 17.75 -28.29 -19.34
C THR A 481 19.02 -28.74 -18.64
N ASP A 482 18.89 -29.22 -17.41
CA ASP A 482 19.97 -29.75 -16.59
C ASP A 482 19.74 -31.23 -16.29
N THR A 483 20.81 -32.02 -16.13
CA THR A 483 20.73 -33.43 -15.71
C THR A 483 21.00 -33.61 -14.21
N GLY A 484 20.64 -32.60 -13.40
CA GLY A 484 20.92 -32.53 -11.97
C GLY A 484 19.92 -33.27 -11.09
N ILE A 485 19.82 -32.84 -9.83
CA ILE A 485 19.02 -33.50 -8.78
C ILE A 485 17.50 -33.51 -9.06
N GLY A 486 17.01 -32.61 -9.92
CA GLY A 486 15.58 -32.40 -10.15
C GLY A 486 14.81 -31.85 -8.94
N ILE A 487 13.51 -31.61 -9.13
CA ILE A 487 12.60 -30.94 -8.19
C ILE A 487 11.34 -31.79 -8.04
N SER A 488 10.84 -31.94 -6.81
CA SER A 488 9.60 -32.68 -6.55
C SER A 488 8.38 -31.96 -7.14
N PRO A 489 7.35 -32.68 -7.62
CA PRO A 489 6.15 -32.07 -8.22
C PRO A 489 5.45 -31.03 -7.32
N ASP A 490 5.48 -31.26 -6.01
CA ASP A 490 4.88 -30.36 -5.01
C ASP A 490 5.61 -29.01 -4.93
N ASN A 491 6.90 -28.96 -5.29
CA ASN A 491 7.75 -27.78 -5.16
C ASN A 491 7.96 -27.01 -6.48
N VAL A 492 7.63 -27.58 -7.65
CA VAL A 492 7.90 -26.97 -8.98
C VAL A 492 7.26 -25.58 -9.15
N ASN A 493 6.08 -25.34 -8.58
CA ASN A 493 5.46 -24.01 -8.64
C ASN A 493 5.99 -23.07 -7.55
N ALA A 494 6.32 -23.63 -6.39
CA ALA A 494 6.72 -22.86 -5.21
C ALA A 494 8.13 -22.27 -5.35
N ILE A 495 9.03 -22.84 -6.15
CA ILE A 495 10.39 -22.29 -6.41
C ILE A 495 10.41 -20.88 -7.01
N PHE A 496 9.30 -20.41 -7.57
CA PHE A 496 9.17 -19.04 -8.08
C PHE A 496 8.68 -18.05 -7.03
N ASP A 497 8.23 -18.53 -5.87
CA ASP A 497 7.85 -17.70 -4.75
C ASP A 497 9.12 -17.18 -4.05
N PRO A 498 9.19 -15.89 -3.67
CA PRO A 498 10.35 -15.33 -2.99
C PRO A 498 10.73 -16.14 -1.75
N PHE A 499 12.03 -16.40 -1.56
CA PHE A 499 12.58 -17.15 -0.41
C PHE A 499 12.22 -18.62 -0.34
N THR A 500 11.54 -19.16 -1.34
CA THR A 500 11.22 -20.58 -1.34
C THR A 500 12.41 -21.40 -1.83
N GLN A 501 12.80 -22.38 -1.02
CA GLN A 501 13.91 -23.28 -1.29
C GLN A 501 13.42 -24.73 -1.21
N ALA A 502 13.69 -25.51 -2.25
CA ALA A 502 13.08 -26.83 -2.44
C ALA A 502 13.43 -27.88 -1.36
N ASP A 503 14.57 -27.77 -0.65
CA ASP A 503 14.90 -28.69 0.44
C ASP A 503 15.98 -28.15 1.42
N SER A 504 15.77 -28.36 2.73
CA SER A 504 16.67 -27.91 3.81
C SER A 504 18.01 -28.68 3.88
N SER A 505 18.10 -29.79 3.16
CA SER A 505 19.30 -30.64 3.03
C SER A 505 20.21 -30.19 1.88
N VAL A 506 19.63 -29.68 0.79
CA VAL A 506 20.33 -29.18 -0.41
C VAL A 506 20.92 -27.79 -0.15
N THR A 507 20.24 -26.96 0.64
CA THR A 507 20.68 -25.61 1.03
C THR A 507 21.98 -25.58 1.83
N ARG A 508 22.24 -26.61 2.63
CA ARG A 508 23.53 -26.76 3.34
C ARG A 508 24.72 -27.04 2.42
N ARG A 509 24.47 -27.57 1.22
CA ARG A 509 25.51 -28.03 0.28
C ARG A 509 25.76 -27.03 -0.85
N PHE A 510 24.75 -26.27 -1.26
CA PHE A 510 24.84 -25.36 -2.42
C PHE A 510 24.52 -23.88 -2.14
N GLY A 511 23.92 -23.53 -0.99
CA GLY A 511 23.56 -22.14 -0.63
C GLY A 511 22.60 -21.45 -1.61
N GLY A 512 22.06 -20.28 -1.28
CA GLY A 512 21.26 -19.47 -2.21
C GLY A 512 20.26 -18.56 -1.51
N THR A 513 19.91 -17.44 -2.14
CA THR A 513 19.02 -16.41 -1.56
C THR A 513 17.52 -16.76 -1.69
N GLY A 514 17.17 -17.72 -2.56
CA GLY A 514 15.79 -18.02 -2.92
C GLY A 514 15.09 -16.89 -3.69
N LEU A 515 15.83 -15.84 -4.09
CA LEU A 515 15.30 -14.67 -4.79
C LEU A 515 15.48 -14.73 -6.31
N GLY A 516 16.60 -15.31 -6.78
CA GLY A 516 16.98 -15.28 -8.19
C GLY A 516 15.90 -15.77 -9.17
N LEU A 517 15.21 -16.88 -8.89
CA LEU A 517 14.14 -17.39 -9.77
C LEU A 517 12.88 -16.51 -9.75
N SER A 518 12.50 -16.00 -8.58
CA SER A 518 11.35 -15.09 -8.44
C SER A 518 11.58 -13.78 -9.21
N ILE A 519 12.79 -13.21 -9.11
CA ILE A 519 13.21 -12.00 -9.82
C ILE A 519 13.28 -12.26 -11.33
N SER A 520 13.94 -13.35 -11.75
CA SER A 520 14.02 -13.71 -13.18
C SER A 520 12.63 -13.88 -13.79
N ARG A 521 11.67 -14.48 -13.07
CA ARG A 521 10.30 -14.62 -13.55
C ARG A 521 9.62 -13.26 -13.71
N LYS A 522 9.82 -12.34 -12.77
CA LYS A 522 9.30 -10.96 -12.86
C LYS A 522 9.91 -10.19 -14.03
N PHE A 523 11.20 -10.37 -14.31
CA PHE A 523 11.82 -9.78 -15.50
C PHE A 523 11.22 -10.37 -16.78
N ALA A 524 11.06 -11.69 -16.89
CA ALA A 524 10.42 -12.30 -18.06
C ALA A 524 9.00 -11.77 -18.30
N GLN A 525 8.22 -11.59 -17.22
CA GLN A 525 6.89 -10.98 -17.27
C GLN A 525 6.93 -9.52 -17.75
N ALA A 526 7.90 -8.73 -17.27
CA ALA A 526 8.11 -7.36 -17.73
C ALA A 526 8.56 -7.28 -19.21
N LEU A 527 9.25 -8.32 -19.70
CA LEU A 527 9.62 -8.50 -21.10
C LEU A 527 8.50 -9.14 -21.96
N GLY A 528 7.27 -9.25 -21.46
CA GLY A 528 6.11 -9.73 -22.21
C GLY A 528 5.96 -11.26 -22.32
N GLY A 529 6.72 -12.02 -21.53
CA GLY A 529 6.63 -13.48 -21.44
C GLY A 529 6.44 -13.99 -20.01
N ASP A 530 7.01 -15.16 -19.69
CA ASP A 530 7.01 -15.79 -18.36
C ASP A 530 8.10 -16.86 -18.27
N ILE A 531 8.38 -17.33 -17.05
CA ILE A 531 9.24 -18.51 -16.79
C ILE A 531 8.40 -19.64 -16.22
N THR A 532 8.54 -20.84 -16.80
CA THR A 532 7.93 -22.08 -16.32
C THR A 532 8.98 -23.15 -16.09
N ALA A 533 8.69 -24.13 -15.24
CA ALA A 533 9.60 -25.24 -14.98
C ALA A 533 8.88 -26.59 -15.09
N THR A 534 9.60 -27.59 -15.61
CA THR A 534 9.23 -29.00 -15.56
C THR A 534 10.42 -29.79 -15.04
N SER A 535 10.21 -30.68 -14.08
CA SER A 535 11.32 -31.42 -13.47
C SER A 535 10.86 -32.77 -12.92
N THR A 536 11.77 -33.73 -12.96
CA THR A 536 11.61 -35.05 -12.34
C THR A 536 12.77 -35.29 -11.39
N PRO A 537 12.52 -35.64 -10.10
CA PRO A 537 13.60 -35.92 -9.15
C PRO A 537 14.55 -37.00 -9.65
N GLY A 538 15.85 -36.69 -9.67
CA GLY A 538 16.92 -37.59 -10.10
C GLY A 538 17.18 -37.66 -11.62
N GLU A 539 16.32 -37.05 -12.44
CA GLU A 539 16.52 -36.96 -13.90
C GLU A 539 16.92 -35.55 -14.36
N GLY A 540 16.62 -34.52 -13.54
CA GLY A 540 17.00 -33.13 -13.78
C GLY A 540 15.81 -32.18 -13.92
N SER A 541 16.07 -30.96 -14.36
CA SER A 541 15.05 -29.91 -14.50
C SER A 541 15.14 -29.23 -15.86
N THR A 542 14.03 -28.68 -16.32
CA THR A 542 13.96 -27.83 -17.51
C THR A 542 13.23 -26.56 -17.15
N PHE A 543 13.92 -25.42 -17.29
CA PHE A 543 13.36 -24.09 -17.10
C PHE A 543 13.15 -23.43 -18.47
N THR A 544 11.90 -23.14 -18.80
CA THR A 544 11.52 -22.49 -20.05
C THR A 544 11.25 -21.02 -19.80
N VAL A 545 12.07 -20.16 -20.39
CA VAL A 545 11.83 -18.72 -20.51
C VAL A 545 11.08 -18.45 -21.81
N SER A 546 10.11 -17.55 -21.75
CA SER A 546 9.51 -16.93 -22.94
C SER A 546 9.70 -15.42 -22.88
N VAL A 547 9.95 -14.82 -24.05
CA VAL A 547 10.15 -13.36 -24.22
C VAL A 547 9.39 -12.89 -25.46
N ASP A 548 8.75 -11.72 -25.36
CA ASP A 548 8.13 -11.06 -26.51
C ASP A 548 9.22 -10.53 -27.46
N THR A 549 9.05 -10.78 -28.76
CA THR A 549 10.06 -10.40 -29.76
C THR A 549 9.81 -9.01 -30.36
N GLY A 550 8.67 -8.39 -30.07
CA GLY A 550 8.24 -7.15 -30.71
C GLY A 550 7.78 -7.36 -32.15
N ASN A 551 7.74 -6.29 -32.95
CA ASN A 551 7.37 -6.40 -34.36
C ASN A 551 8.58 -6.82 -35.22
N LEU A 552 8.57 -8.05 -35.74
CA LEU A 552 9.64 -8.60 -36.57
C LEU A 552 9.54 -8.26 -38.06
N ASP A 553 8.75 -7.26 -38.46
CA ASP A 553 8.68 -6.80 -39.85
C ASP A 553 10.05 -6.29 -40.32
N GLY A 554 10.63 -6.97 -41.32
CA GLY A 554 11.92 -6.59 -41.90
C GLY A 554 13.16 -7.10 -41.14
N VAL A 555 12.97 -7.91 -40.09
CA VAL A 555 14.07 -8.57 -39.36
C VAL A 555 14.45 -9.87 -40.06
N GLU A 556 15.74 -10.08 -40.29
CA GLU A 556 16.26 -11.32 -40.87
C GLU A 556 16.16 -12.49 -39.87
N PHE A 557 15.95 -13.70 -40.39
CA PHE A 557 15.90 -14.91 -39.58
C PHE A 557 17.15 -15.74 -39.87
N LEU A 558 17.97 -15.94 -38.85
CA LEU A 558 19.18 -16.72 -38.93
C LEU A 558 18.85 -18.19 -38.75
N SER A 559 19.37 -19.03 -39.64
CA SER A 559 19.31 -20.48 -39.52
C SER A 559 20.17 -21.00 -38.36
N PRO A 560 19.90 -22.21 -37.84
CA PRO A 560 20.74 -22.82 -36.81
C PRO A 560 22.24 -22.87 -37.19
N GLU A 561 22.55 -23.17 -38.45
CA GLU A 561 23.92 -23.26 -38.97
C GLU A 561 24.62 -21.88 -38.95
N GLU A 562 23.91 -20.81 -39.32
CA GLU A 562 24.45 -19.44 -39.29
C GLU A 562 24.74 -18.98 -37.86
N ILE A 563 23.86 -19.29 -36.90
CA ILE A 563 24.06 -18.96 -35.49
C ILE A 563 25.26 -19.71 -34.91
N GLU A 564 25.44 -20.98 -35.27
CA GLU A 564 26.60 -21.77 -34.84
C GLU A 564 27.91 -21.21 -35.42
N MET A 565 27.92 -20.79 -36.69
CA MET A 565 29.08 -20.13 -37.29
C MET A 565 29.41 -18.78 -36.62
N LEU A 566 28.41 -17.96 -36.33
CA LEU A 566 28.59 -16.68 -35.64
C LEU A 566 29.12 -16.88 -34.21
N GLY A 567 28.61 -17.89 -33.49
CA GLY A 567 29.16 -18.30 -32.19
C GLY A 567 30.60 -18.80 -32.26
N GLY A 568 30.95 -19.52 -33.34
CA GLY A 568 32.32 -19.96 -33.61
C GLY A 568 33.31 -18.83 -33.89
N GLN A 569 32.84 -17.71 -34.47
CA GLN A 569 33.64 -16.50 -34.69
C GLN A 569 33.86 -15.72 -33.39
N LEU A 570 32.84 -15.64 -32.52
CA LEU A 570 32.94 -15.03 -31.18
C LEU A 570 33.88 -15.81 -30.24
N ASN A 571 34.08 -17.12 -30.47
CA ASN A 571 35.04 -17.94 -29.74
C ASN A 571 36.52 -17.69 -30.12
N GLN A 572 36.80 -16.94 -31.20
CA GLN A 572 38.15 -16.60 -31.66
C GLN A 572 38.59 -15.18 -31.22
N GLY A 573 37.87 -14.58 -30.26
CA GLY A 573 38.03 -13.18 -29.86
C GLY A 573 39.33 -12.84 -29.10
N ASP A 574 40.07 -13.80 -28.55
CA ASP A 574 41.16 -13.46 -27.62
C ASP A 574 42.49 -13.01 -28.28
N GLU A 575 42.65 -13.10 -29.62
CA GLU A 575 43.84 -12.54 -30.32
C GLU A 575 43.55 -12.05 -31.76
N SER A 576 42.52 -11.23 -31.98
CA SER A 576 42.26 -10.67 -33.33
C SER A 576 43.21 -9.50 -33.67
N GLN A 577 44.20 -9.73 -34.53
CA GLN A 577 45.00 -8.65 -35.13
C GLN A 577 44.25 -8.01 -36.31
N TRP A 578 43.88 -6.74 -36.16
CA TRP A 578 43.33 -5.90 -37.22
C TRP A 578 44.45 -5.30 -38.09
N GLN A 579 44.34 -5.45 -39.41
CA GLN A 579 45.20 -4.76 -40.36
C GLN A 579 44.44 -3.64 -41.05
N PHE A 580 44.93 -2.42 -40.86
CA PHE A 580 44.38 -1.22 -41.48
C PHE A 580 45.16 -0.84 -42.74
N PRO A 581 44.50 -0.20 -43.74
CA PRO A 581 45.24 0.56 -44.74
C PRO A 581 46.02 1.71 -44.08
N ALA A 582 47.03 2.23 -44.78
CA ALA A 582 47.87 3.32 -44.26
C ALA A 582 47.05 4.62 -44.16
N SER A 583 46.41 4.82 -43.00
CA SER A 583 45.52 5.95 -42.73
C SER A 583 46.10 6.85 -41.65
N ARG A 584 45.83 8.17 -41.75
CA ARG A 584 46.23 9.20 -40.79
C ARG A 584 45.05 9.56 -39.89
N VAL A 585 45.25 9.44 -38.59
CA VAL A 585 44.24 9.78 -37.58
C VAL A 585 44.75 10.92 -36.72
N LEU A 586 43.92 11.95 -36.52
CA LEU A 586 44.18 13.04 -35.58
C LEU A 586 43.47 12.75 -34.26
N ILE A 587 44.22 12.72 -33.16
CA ILE A 587 43.67 12.62 -31.81
C ILE A 587 43.68 14.01 -31.18
N VAL A 588 42.51 14.51 -30.79
CA VAL A 588 42.35 15.79 -30.08
C VAL A 588 41.81 15.49 -28.68
N GLU A 589 42.70 15.49 -27.69
CA GLU A 589 42.42 15.09 -26.31
C GLU A 589 43.35 15.87 -25.37
N ASP A 590 42.80 16.46 -24.31
CA ASP A 590 43.55 17.25 -23.34
C ASP A 590 44.26 16.38 -22.29
N GLY A 591 43.68 15.23 -21.94
CA GLY A 591 44.28 14.20 -21.10
C GLY A 591 45.46 13.50 -21.76
N ILE A 592 46.68 13.81 -21.31
CA ILE A 592 47.92 13.20 -21.83
C ILE A 592 47.89 11.66 -21.75
N GLU A 593 47.26 11.11 -20.72
CA GLU A 593 47.20 9.67 -20.48
C GLU A 593 46.24 8.99 -21.49
N ASN A 594 45.05 9.55 -21.68
CA ASN A 594 44.08 9.06 -22.68
C ASN A 594 44.64 9.16 -24.10
N ARG A 595 45.29 10.28 -24.41
CA ARG A 595 45.90 10.53 -25.71
C ARG A 595 47.00 9.51 -26.02
N MET A 596 47.85 9.20 -25.04
CA MET A 596 48.87 8.15 -25.16
C MET A 596 48.27 6.75 -25.32
N LEU A 597 47.18 6.42 -24.63
CA LEU A 597 46.52 5.11 -24.78
C LEU A 597 45.97 4.94 -26.20
N VAL A 598 45.19 5.91 -26.66
CA VAL A 598 44.56 5.88 -27.99
C VAL A 598 45.64 5.82 -29.07
N ARG A 599 46.70 6.63 -28.93
CA ARG A 599 47.89 6.55 -29.80
C ARG A 599 48.48 5.14 -29.81
N LEU A 600 48.72 4.55 -28.64
CA LEU A 600 49.35 3.23 -28.52
C LEU A 600 48.51 2.14 -29.20
N LEU A 601 47.18 2.17 -29.03
CA LEU A 601 46.26 1.22 -29.64
C LEU A 601 46.27 1.33 -31.18
N LEU A 602 46.18 2.56 -31.70
CA LEU A 602 46.13 2.79 -33.15
C LEU A 602 47.49 2.61 -33.84
N GLU A 603 48.61 3.00 -33.21
CA GLU A 603 49.95 2.77 -33.74
C GLU A 603 50.29 1.28 -33.81
N LYS A 604 49.85 0.47 -32.81
CA LYS A 604 50.00 -0.99 -32.85
C LYS A 604 49.25 -1.61 -34.03
N ALA A 605 48.15 -0.98 -34.45
CA ALA A 605 47.35 -1.39 -35.60
C ALA A 605 47.88 -0.87 -36.95
N GLY A 606 49.02 -0.17 -36.96
CA GLY A 606 49.69 0.31 -38.17
C GLY A 606 49.21 1.68 -38.69
N LEU A 607 48.45 2.43 -37.89
CA LEU A 607 47.94 3.76 -38.25
C LEU A 607 48.94 4.87 -37.93
N HIS A 608 48.91 5.95 -38.70
CA HIS A 608 49.73 7.15 -38.46
C HIS A 608 48.97 8.16 -37.61
N ILE A 609 49.54 8.53 -36.46
CA ILE A 609 48.83 9.32 -35.44
C ILE A 609 49.48 10.69 -35.25
N ASP A 610 48.68 11.73 -35.44
CA ASP A 610 48.99 13.08 -34.98
C ASP A 610 48.14 13.43 -33.76
N GLU A 611 48.68 14.24 -32.86
CA GLU A 611 48.05 14.60 -31.58
C GLU A 611 47.80 16.11 -31.50
N ALA A 612 46.73 16.53 -30.82
CA ALA A 612 46.45 17.90 -30.43
C ALA A 612 45.91 17.93 -28.98
N GLU A 613 46.25 18.97 -28.23
CA GLU A 613 45.95 19.06 -26.79
C GLU A 613 44.67 19.85 -26.48
N ASN A 614 44.05 20.47 -27.49
CA ASN A 614 42.79 21.20 -27.36
C ASN A 614 42.11 21.37 -28.72
N GLY A 615 40.82 21.76 -28.72
CA GLY A 615 40.03 21.91 -29.93
C GLY A 615 40.58 22.96 -30.91
N GLN A 616 41.27 24.01 -30.45
CA GLN A 616 41.83 25.03 -31.34
C GLN A 616 43.05 24.50 -32.12
N GLU A 617 43.92 23.75 -31.45
CA GLU A 617 45.04 23.06 -32.10
C GLU A 617 44.53 21.97 -33.07
N GLY A 618 43.51 21.22 -32.65
CA GLY A 618 42.85 20.22 -33.49
C GLY A 618 42.29 20.83 -34.77
N VAL A 619 41.59 21.98 -34.68
CA VAL A 619 41.10 22.72 -35.85
C VAL A 619 42.26 23.18 -36.74
N ASN A 620 43.33 23.74 -36.17
CA ASN A 620 44.47 24.23 -36.95
C ASN A 620 45.14 23.09 -37.74
N LYS A 621 45.33 21.92 -37.10
CA LYS A 621 45.94 20.73 -37.74
C LYS A 621 45.02 20.13 -38.80
N ALA A 622 43.74 19.96 -38.50
CA ALA A 622 42.77 19.41 -39.45
C ALA A 622 42.51 20.30 -40.68
N VAL A 623 42.84 21.59 -40.61
CA VAL A 623 42.81 22.52 -41.76
C VAL A 623 44.12 22.51 -42.54
N ALA A 624 45.25 22.36 -41.83
CA ALA A 624 46.58 22.39 -42.44
C ALA A 624 46.94 21.08 -43.16
N GLU A 625 46.48 19.95 -42.65
CA GLU A 625 46.80 18.60 -43.15
C GLU A 625 45.53 17.78 -43.41
N HIS A 626 45.69 16.70 -44.18
CA HIS A 626 44.60 15.77 -44.46
C HIS A 626 44.64 14.57 -43.49
N TYR A 627 43.47 14.27 -42.90
CA TYR A 627 43.25 13.13 -42.02
C TYR A 627 42.09 12.29 -42.53
N ASP A 628 42.18 10.98 -42.31
CA ASP A 628 41.17 9.97 -42.67
C ASP A 628 40.12 9.80 -41.56
N ALA A 629 40.50 10.07 -40.30
CA ALA A 629 39.58 10.18 -39.18
C ALA A 629 40.10 11.17 -38.13
N ILE A 630 39.19 11.77 -37.36
CA ILE A 630 39.51 12.64 -36.23
C ILE A 630 38.81 12.09 -34.98
N LEU A 631 39.58 11.79 -33.94
CA LEU A 631 39.06 11.50 -32.60
C LEU A 631 39.07 12.80 -31.82
N MET A 632 37.90 13.25 -31.36
CA MET A 632 37.72 14.56 -30.75
C MET A 632 37.06 14.41 -29.39
N ASP A 633 37.78 14.76 -28.32
CA ASP A 633 37.17 14.88 -27.00
C ASP A 633 36.15 16.01 -26.97
N VAL A 634 35.03 15.76 -26.29
CA VAL A 634 33.93 16.71 -26.21
C VAL A 634 34.23 17.83 -25.22
N ASN A 635 34.87 17.50 -24.10
CA ASN A 635 35.11 18.44 -23.01
C ASN A 635 36.61 18.76 -22.90
N MET A 636 37.05 19.84 -23.54
CA MET A 636 38.44 20.29 -23.51
C MET A 636 38.57 21.79 -23.19
N PRO A 637 39.67 22.23 -22.54
CA PRO A 637 39.97 23.64 -22.33
C PRO A 637 40.26 24.38 -23.66
N VAL A 638 40.19 25.72 -23.62
CA VAL A 638 40.39 26.65 -24.75
C VAL A 638 39.30 26.60 -25.83
N MET A 639 39.00 25.42 -26.36
CA MET A 639 37.89 25.18 -27.30
C MET A 639 37.37 23.76 -27.11
N ASP A 640 36.08 23.64 -26.80
CA ASP A 640 35.39 22.37 -26.67
C ASP A 640 35.18 21.66 -28.03
N GLY A 641 34.94 20.35 -27.99
CA GLY A 641 34.80 19.52 -29.17
C GLY A 641 33.61 19.91 -30.05
N PHE A 642 32.50 20.35 -29.47
CA PHE A 642 31.32 20.78 -30.23
C PHE A 642 31.64 22.02 -31.07
N THR A 643 32.24 23.04 -30.45
CA THR A 643 32.69 24.26 -31.12
C THR A 643 33.76 23.97 -32.18
N ALA A 644 34.68 23.04 -31.92
CA ALA A 644 35.71 22.62 -32.87
C ALA A 644 35.09 21.91 -34.10
N THR A 645 34.18 20.97 -33.86
CA THR A 645 33.48 20.20 -34.90
C THR A 645 32.63 21.12 -35.79
N GLU A 646 31.86 22.02 -35.20
CA GLU A 646 31.09 23.02 -35.96
C GLU A 646 32.00 23.88 -36.86
N LYS A 647 33.15 24.33 -36.34
CA LYS A 647 34.10 25.13 -37.12
C LYS A 647 34.67 24.33 -38.29
N LEU A 648 35.07 23.08 -38.08
CA LEU A 648 35.57 22.19 -39.13
C LEU A 648 34.51 21.92 -40.21
N ARG A 649 33.25 21.69 -39.81
CA ARG A 649 32.14 21.50 -40.75
C ARG A 649 31.81 22.76 -41.54
N ARG A 650 31.82 23.93 -40.92
CA ARG A 650 31.64 25.24 -41.61
C ARG A 650 32.76 25.52 -42.61
N GLN A 651 33.97 25.02 -42.35
CA GLN A 651 35.11 25.10 -43.26
C GLN A 651 35.08 24.04 -44.37
N GLY A 652 34.06 23.17 -44.40
CA GLY A 652 33.82 22.20 -45.46
C GLY A 652 34.52 20.85 -45.26
N LEU A 653 35.10 20.59 -44.07
CA LEU A 653 35.75 19.32 -43.78
C LEU A 653 34.72 18.18 -43.74
N LYS A 654 34.93 17.14 -44.55
CA LYS A 654 34.07 15.94 -44.62
C LYS A 654 34.65 14.72 -43.92
N THR A 655 35.88 14.82 -43.41
CA THR A 655 36.52 13.75 -42.65
C THR A 655 35.62 13.30 -41.49
N PRO A 656 35.46 11.98 -41.26
CA PRO A 656 34.76 11.47 -40.08
C PRO A 656 35.33 12.05 -38.79
N ILE A 657 34.45 12.57 -37.93
CA ILE A 657 34.84 13.07 -36.60
C ILE A 657 34.09 12.22 -35.57
N ILE A 658 34.81 11.49 -34.74
CA ILE A 658 34.27 10.62 -33.70
C ILE A 658 34.40 11.35 -32.36
N ALA A 659 33.29 11.53 -31.66
CA ALA A 659 33.29 12.16 -30.33
C ALA A 659 33.82 11.18 -29.27
N LEU A 660 34.73 11.62 -28.39
CA LEU A 660 35.07 10.91 -27.16
C LEU A 660 34.33 11.60 -26.00
N THR A 661 33.48 10.88 -25.26
CA THR A 661 32.63 11.49 -24.21
C THR A 661 32.66 10.72 -22.89
N ALA A 662 32.69 11.41 -21.75
CA ALA A 662 32.60 10.79 -20.42
C ALA A 662 31.16 10.50 -19.96
N ASN A 663 30.14 10.83 -20.77
CA ASN A 663 28.73 10.61 -20.41
C ASN A 663 27.82 10.61 -21.65
N ALA A 664 27.24 9.46 -22.00
CA ALA A 664 26.20 9.35 -23.03
C ALA A 664 24.81 9.30 -22.36
N MET A 665 24.25 10.47 -22.07
CA MET A 665 22.86 10.58 -21.57
C MET A 665 21.86 10.59 -22.72
N LYS A 666 20.59 10.27 -22.43
CA LYS A 666 19.49 10.26 -23.40
C LYS A 666 19.41 11.58 -24.17
N GLY A 667 19.57 11.53 -25.50
CA GLY A 667 19.60 12.70 -26.38
C GLY A 667 20.99 13.11 -26.90
N PHE A 668 22.07 12.58 -26.31
CA PHE A 668 23.45 12.90 -26.69
C PHE A 668 23.79 12.54 -28.15
N GLU A 669 23.27 11.41 -28.66
CA GLU A 669 23.44 11.02 -30.07
C GLU A 669 22.89 12.08 -31.03
N LYS A 670 21.73 12.66 -30.70
CA LYS A 670 21.12 13.72 -31.51
C LYS A 670 21.95 14.99 -31.48
N ASP A 671 22.44 15.39 -30.31
CA ASP A 671 23.30 16.56 -30.15
C ASP A 671 24.63 16.40 -30.92
N CYS A 672 25.20 15.19 -30.92
CA CYS A 672 26.39 14.85 -31.71
C CYS A 672 26.13 14.94 -33.22
N LEU A 673 25.03 14.37 -33.70
CA LEU A 673 24.65 14.43 -35.12
C LEU A 673 24.36 15.86 -35.57
N ASP A 674 23.63 16.65 -34.77
CA ASP A 674 23.30 18.04 -35.06
C ASP A 674 24.56 18.93 -35.11
N ALA A 675 25.58 18.64 -34.30
CA ALA A 675 26.88 19.31 -34.32
C ALA A 675 27.80 18.85 -35.47
N GLY A 676 27.47 17.74 -36.14
CA GLY A 676 28.18 17.21 -37.30
C GLY A 676 29.24 16.14 -36.99
N TYR A 677 29.16 15.48 -35.83
CA TYR A 677 29.92 14.25 -35.59
C TYR A 677 29.43 13.10 -36.47
N SER A 678 30.33 12.14 -36.73
CA SER A 678 30.05 10.95 -37.52
C SER A 678 29.68 9.76 -36.65
N ASP A 679 30.26 9.68 -35.45
CA ASP A 679 29.94 8.67 -34.43
C ASP A 679 30.44 9.15 -33.05
N TYR A 680 30.24 8.37 -32.00
CA TYR A 680 30.75 8.64 -30.66
C TYR A 680 31.24 7.38 -29.94
N ILE A 681 32.16 7.57 -28.99
CA ILE A 681 32.71 6.53 -28.11
C ILE A 681 32.66 7.04 -26.67
N THR A 682 32.10 6.25 -25.77
CA THR A 682 32.08 6.56 -24.34
C THR A 682 33.43 6.26 -23.69
N LYS A 683 33.83 7.10 -22.74
CA LYS A 683 34.92 6.85 -21.79
C LYS A 683 34.30 6.16 -20.55
N PRO A 684 34.87 5.05 -20.03
CA PRO A 684 36.12 4.42 -20.45
C PRO A 684 36.03 3.75 -21.83
N ILE A 685 37.11 3.84 -22.61
CA ILE A 685 37.18 3.30 -23.97
C ILE A 685 37.20 1.77 -23.92
N ASP A 686 36.17 1.12 -24.44
CA ASP A 686 36.19 -0.31 -24.73
C ASP A 686 37.06 -0.56 -25.97
N ILE A 687 38.18 -1.29 -25.79
CA ILE A 687 39.20 -1.46 -26.82
C ILE A 687 38.65 -2.21 -28.04
N ASP A 688 37.83 -3.23 -27.84
CA ASP A 688 37.31 -4.05 -28.93
C ASP A 688 36.28 -3.25 -29.73
N GLN A 689 35.36 -2.58 -29.04
CA GLN A 689 34.39 -1.69 -29.68
C GLN A 689 35.08 -0.55 -30.43
N PHE A 690 36.11 0.05 -29.83
CA PHE A 690 36.92 1.10 -30.44
C PHE A 690 37.62 0.62 -31.73
N MET A 691 38.28 -0.54 -31.68
CA MET A 691 38.97 -1.10 -32.84
C MET A 691 38.01 -1.52 -33.96
N HIS A 692 36.83 -2.04 -33.62
CA HIS A 692 35.77 -2.33 -34.59
C HIS A 692 35.26 -1.07 -35.30
N LEU A 693 34.95 -0.01 -34.55
CA LEU A 693 34.50 1.26 -35.14
C LEU A 693 35.56 1.87 -36.05
N MET A 694 36.83 1.81 -35.64
CA MET A 694 37.94 2.26 -36.48
C MET A 694 38.07 1.40 -37.74
N ALA A 695 37.84 0.08 -37.65
CA ALA A 695 37.89 -0.83 -38.79
C ALA A 695 36.78 -0.55 -39.79
N ASP A 696 35.57 -0.29 -39.34
CA ASP A 696 34.44 0.06 -40.21
C ASP A 696 34.68 1.40 -40.92
N LEU A 697 35.23 2.39 -40.22
CA LEU A 697 35.49 3.72 -40.77
C LEU A 697 36.70 3.78 -41.72
N LEU A 698 37.76 3.05 -41.41
CA LEU A 698 39.03 3.09 -42.16
C LEU A 698 39.21 1.89 -43.10
N GLY A 699 38.27 0.94 -43.14
CA GLY A 699 38.34 -0.25 -44.00
C GLY A 699 39.33 -1.32 -43.53
N GLY A 700 39.43 -1.52 -42.20
CA GLY A 700 40.26 -2.54 -41.58
C GLY A 700 39.82 -3.97 -41.90
N ARG A 701 40.77 -4.90 -42.01
CA ARG A 701 40.52 -6.33 -42.22
C ARG A 701 41.10 -7.15 -41.09
N GLN A 702 40.34 -8.13 -40.61
CA GLN A 702 40.78 -9.08 -39.60
C GLN A 702 41.70 -10.14 -40.25
N ILE A 703 42.87 -10.38 -39.66
CA ILE A 703 43.77 -11.46 -40.09
C ILE A 703 43.64 -12.61 -39.09
N ALA A 704 43.27 -13.80 -39.57
CA ALA A 704 43.33 -15.01 -38.76
C ALA A 704 44.79 -15.41 -38.50
N ALA A 705 45.16 -15.67 -37.24
CA ALA A 705 46.47 -16.20 -36.88
C ALA A 705 46.65 -17.61 -37.47
N ASP A 706 47.83 -17.88 -38.05
CA ASP A 706 48.16 -19.12 -38.75
C ASP A 706 48.22 -20.32 -37.77
N PRO A 707 47.42 -21.38 -37.94
CA PRO A 707 47.40 -22.54 -37.04
C PRO A 707 48.57 -23.48 -37.38
N GLY A 708 49.77 -23.13 -36.96
CA GLY A 708 50.97 -23.79 -37.45
C GLY A 708 52.17 -23.77 -36.52
N THR A 709 52.03 -24.28 -35.29
CA THR A 709 53.05 -25.09 -34.57
C THR A 709 52.49 -25.54 -33.22
N SER A 710 51.69 -26.62 -33.24
CA SER A 710 51.44 -27.43 -32.04
C SER A 710 52.16 -28.75 -32.25
N ASP A 711 53.29 -28.94 -31.56
CA ASP A 711 53.94 -30.24 -31.45
C ASP A 711 53.35 -30.96 -30.23
N ASN A 712 52.65 -32.06 -30.50
CA ASN A 712 52.02 -32.93 -29.52
C ASN A 712 52.94 -34.11 -29.21
N GLY A 713 53.21 -34.36 -27.93
CA GLY A 713 53.78 -35.64 -27.47
C GLY A 713 53.80 -35.78 -25.93
N PRO A 714 53.58 -36.98 -25.37
CA PRO A 714 52.64 -37.17 -24.25
C PRO A 714 53.27 -37.62 -22.92
N GLY A 715 52.56 -37.32 -21.83
CA GLY A 715 52.50 -38.13 -20.60
C GLY A 715 53.68 -38.08 -19.61
N ALA A 716 53.46 -37.44 -18.45
CA ALA A 716 54.02 -37.89 -17.17
C ALA A 716 53.21 -37.32 -16.00
N GLU A 717 52.71 -38.21 -15.17
CA GLU A 717 52.11 -37.95 -13.86
C GLU A 717 53.10 -37.23 -12.93
N SER A 718 52.65 -36.23 -12.17
CA SER A 718 52.76 -36.24 -10.69
C SER A 718 52.26 -34.94 -10.08
N SER A 719 51.45 -35.12 -9.04
CA SER A 719 51.56 -34.46 -7.74
C SER A 719 51.40 -32.94 -7.65
N GLY A 720 50.27 -32.61 -7.04
CA GLY A 720 49.97 -31.39 -6.28
C GLY A 720 51.17 -30.60 -5.78
N GLY A 721 51.17 -29.34 -6.20
CA GLY A 721 52.04 -28.29 -5.69
C GLY A 721 51.55 -26.95 -6.23
N LYS A 722 50.52 -26.37 -5.61
CA LYS A 722 50.20 -24.95 -5.81
C LYS A 722 51.10 -24.15 -4.87
N THR A 723 52.21 -23.72 -5.44
CA THR A 723 53.12 -22.72 -4.90
C THR A 723 52.37 -21.43 -4.55
N ALA A 724 52.72 -20.94 -3.37
CA ALA A 724 52.41 -19.66 -2.77
C ALA A 724 52.72 -18.43 -3.66
N GLN A 725 51.96 -17.35 -3.44
CA GLN A 725 52.39 -15.96 -3.22
C GLN A 725 51.15 -15.03 -3.27
N THR A 726 50.89 -13.99 -2.47
CA THR A 726 51.41 -13.44 -1.21
C THR A 726 50.43 -12.33 -0.80
N GLY A 727 50.19 -12.15 0.49
CA GLY A 727 49.29 -11.11 1.02
C GLY A 727 49.88 -9.70 0.97
N GLY A 728 49.07 -8.79 0.44
CA GLY A 728 49.11 -7.34 0.57
C GLY A 728 47.67 -6.79 0.40
N PRO A 729 47.39 -5.50 0.69
CA PRO A 729 46.10 -4.89 0.36
C PRO A 729 45.77 -5.22 -1.10
N ILE A 730 44.53 -5.66 -1.40
CA ILE A 730 44.19 -6.17 -2.74
C ILE A 730 44.63 -5.10 -3.74
N PRO A 731 45.63 -5.40 -4.60
CA PRO A 731 46.18 -4.43 -5.52
C PRO A 731 45.09 -4.05 -6.53
N ILE A 732 44.87 -2.76 -6.72
CA ILE A 732 44.07 -2.27 -7.84
C ILE A 732 45.01 -2.35 -9.05
N VAL A 733 44.81 -3.39 -9.86
CA VAL A 733 45.57 -3.63 -11.08
C VAL A 733 44.75 -3.10 -12.25
N SER A 734 45.42 -2.42 -13.17
CA SER A 734 44.81 -1.99 -14.43
C SER A 734 44.29 -3.19 -15.21
N LYS A 735 43.11 -3.08 -15.80
CA LYS A 735 42.58 -4.06 -16.76
C LYS A 735 43.34 -4.08 -18.09
N LEU A 736 44.25 -3.11 -18.34
CA LEU A 736 45.07 -3.08 -19.54
C LEU A 736 46.15 -4.19 -19.48
N PRO A 737 46.52 -4.82 -20.62
CA PRO A 737 47.53 -5.87 -20.66
C PRO A 737 48.90 -5.39 -20.15
N ALA A 738 49.25 -5.72 -18.91
CA ALA A 738 50.48 -5.28 -18.24
C ALA A 738 51.74 -6.06 -18.67
N ASP A 739 51.57 -7.11 -19.47
CA ASP A 739 52.60 -7.91 -20.14
C ASP A 739 53.32 -7.13 -21.25
N ASN A 740 52.66 -6.12 -21.83
CA ASN A 740 53.25 -5.24 -22.83
C ASN A 740 53.96 -4.03 -22.19
N ALA A 741 55.28 -3.92 -22.43
CA ALA A 741 56.15 -2.91 -21.84
C ALA A 741 55.69 -1.45 -22.06
N LYS A 742 54.97 -1.16 -23.16
CA LYS A 742 54.46 0.20 -23.43
C LYS A 742 53.24 0.56 -22.59
N PHE A 743 52.32 -0.37 -22.36
CA PHE A 743 51.18 -0.16 -21.45
C PHE A 743 51.65 -0.05 -20.00
N ARG A 744 52.71 -0.78 -19.63
CA ARG A 744 53.34 -0.68 -18.30
C ARG A 744 53.91 0.72 -18.02
N ASP A 745 54.64 1.31 -18.96
CA ASP A 745 55.16 2.69 -18.83
C ASP A 745 54.03 3.72 -18.70
N LEU A 746 52.94 3.52 -19.45
CA LEU A 746 51.77 4.39 -19.41
C LEU A 746 51.04 4.33 -18.05
N ILE A 747 50.80 3.13 -17.52
CA ILE A 747 50.21 2.94 -16.19
C ILE A 747 51.08 3.56 -15.10
N ALA A 748 52.41 3.41 -15.19
CA ALA A 748 53.36 3.98 -14.23
C ALA A 748 53.29 5.52 -14.22
N ARG A 749 53.24 6.16 -15.39
CA ARG A 749 53.11 7.62 -15.52
C ARG A 749 51.78 8.12 -14.99
N PHE A 750 50.67 7.41 -15.28
CA PHE A 750 49.36 7.76 -14.72
C PHE A 750 49.38 7.71 -13.18
N ILE A 751 49.89 6.63 -12.58
CA ILE A 751 49.99 6.50 -11.11
C ILE A 751 50.81 7.65 -10.50
N SER A 752 51.93 8.01 -11.11
CA SER A 752 52.74 9.16 -10.68
C SER A 752 51.95 10.47 -10.76
N SER A 753 51.31 10.75 -11.90
CA SER A 753 50.53 11.98 -12.12
C SER A 753 49.32 12.09 -11.19
N LEU A 754 48.72 10.95 -10.83
CA LEU A 754 47.57 10.87 -9.95
C LEU A 754 47.94 11.32 -8.53
N GLN A 755 49.10 10.90 -8.03
CA GLN A 755 49.61 11.32 -6.72
C GLN A 755 49.85 12.84 -6.67
N ASP A 756 50.51 13.40 -7.68
CA ASP A 756 50.77 14.84 -7.77
C ASP A 756 49.47 15.67 -7.82
N ARG A 757 48.46 15.18 -8.54
CA ARG A 757 47.14 15.85 -8.66
C ARG A 757 46.32 15.76 -7.38
N PHE A 758 46.47 14.70 -6.56
CA PHE A 758 45.82 14.61 -5.25
C PHE A 758 46.29 15.70 -4.29
N ASP A 759 47.60 15.98 -4.26
CA ASP A 759 48.15 17.04 -3.43
C ASP A 759 47.65 18.43 -3.87
N ALA A 760 47.58 18.66 -5.19
CA ALA A 760 47.08 19.91 -5.75
C ALA A 760 45.58 20.14 -5.48
N VAL A 761 44.74 19.09 -5.53
CA VAL A 761 43.30 19.23 -5.25
C VAL A 761 43.02 19.38 -3.74
N GLU A 762 43.84 18.80 -2.86
CA GLU A 762 43.74 19.04 -1.41
C GLU A 762 44.01 20.51 -1.08
N GLN A 763 45.02 21.11 -1.72
CA GLN A 763 45.30 22.54 -1.59
C GLN A 763 44.12 23.38 -2.13
N ALA A 764 43.63 23.09 -3.34
CA ALA A 764 42.50 23.81 -3.93
C ALA A 764 41.23 23.74 -3.06
N ARG A 765 40.96 22.58 -2.45
CA ARG A 765 39.86 22.41 -1.48
C ARG A 765 40.06 23.29 -0.23
N SER A 766 41.28 23.34 0.30
CA SER A 766 41.61 24.16 1.49
C SER A 766 41.47 25.66 1.23
N GLU A 767 41.68 26.08 -0.02
CA GLU A 767 41.53 27.46 -0.49
C GLU A 767 40.08 27.79 -0.91
N GLY A 768 39.17 26.81 -0.91
CA GLY A 768 37.77 26.96 -1.31
C GLY A 768 37.51 27.00 -2.82
N ASP A 769 38.49 26.60 -3.64
CA ASP A 769 38.42 26.59 -5.10
C ASP A 769 37.77 25.29 -5.62
N PHE A 770 36.44 25.19 -5.45
CA PHE A 770 35.66 24.01 -5.85
C PHE A 770 35.62 23.79 -7.38
N GLY A 771 35.98 24.80 -8.19
CA GLY A 771 36.15 24.64 -9.63
C GLY A 771 37.26 23.64 -9.95
N LYS A 772 38.45 23.83 -9.34
CA LYS A 772 39.57 22.89 -9.52
C LYS A 772 39.29 21.49 -8.96
N VAL A 773 38.47 21.39 -7.91
CA VAL A 773 38.03 20.09 -7.37
C VAL A 773 37.14 19.36 -8.38
N ALA A 774 36.22 20.08 -9.04
CA ALA A 774 35.41 19.51 -10.10
C ALA A 774 36.24 19.10 -11.32
N ASP A 775 37.25 19.90 -11.71
CA ASP A 775 38.15 19.58 -12.82
C ASP A 775 39.00 18.33 -12.54
N PHE A 776 39.53 18.19 -11.33
CA PHE A 776 40.24 16.98 -10.88
C PHE A 776 39.35 15.75 -10.94
N ALA A 777 38.12 15.87 -10.45
CA ALA A 777 37.15 14.78 -10.42
C ALA A 777 36.72 14.37 -11.85
N HIS A 778 36.53 15.34 -12.74
CA HIS A 778 36.24 15.10 -14.15
C HIS A 778 37.38 14.36 -14.86
N TRP A 779 38.62 14.81 -14.66
CA TRP A 779 39.81 14.14 -15.20
C TRP A 779 39.95 12.71 -14.65
N LEU A 780 39.79 12.50 -13.35
CA LEU A 780 39.95 11.17 -12.73
C LEU A 780 38.87 10.18 -13.19
N LYS A 781 37.64 10.68 -13.41
CA LYS A 781 36.54 9.90 -13.97
C LYS A 781 36.86 9.38 -15.37
N GLY A 782 37.38 10.24 -16.25
CA GLY A 782 37.70 9.88 -17.64
C GLY A 782 39.00 9.08 -17.76
N SER A 783 40.09 9.60 -17.19
CA SER A 783 41.43 9.03 -17.31
C SER A 783 41.65 7.79 -16.46
N GLY A 784 41.02 7.70 -15.28
CA GLY A 784 41.09 6.53 -14.42
C GLY A 784 40.46 5.29 -15.07
N GLY A 785 39.26 5.42 -15.61
CA GLY A 785 38.60 4.33 -16.35
C GLY A 785 39.36 3.94 -17.62
N THR A 786 39.83 4.92 -18.40
CA THR A 786 40.60 4.68 -19.63
C THR A 786 41.93 3.95 -19.35
N MET A 787 42.56 4.21 -18.21
CA MET A 787 43.75 3.49 -17.73
C MET A 787 43.45 2.10 -17.14
N GLY A 788 42.23 1.57 -17.34
CA GLY A 788 41.80 0.27 -16.84
C GLY A 788 41.51 0.24 -15.34
N PHE A 789 41.30 1.41 -14.71
CA PHE A 789 40.94 1.54 -13.30
C PHE A 789 39.49 2.02 -13.14
N ASP A 790 38.54 1.28 -13.72
CA ASP A 790 37.11 1.60 -13.72
C ASP A 790 36.52 1.89 -12.33
N GLN A 791 37.17 1.35 -11.29
CA GLN A 791 36.82 1.55 -9.89
C GLN A 791 36.82 3.04 -9.48
N PHE A 792 37.60 3.90 -10.14
CA PHE A 792 37.61 5.35 -9.86
C PHE A 792 36.44 6.11 -10.50
N THR A 793 35.76 5.54 -11.50
CA THR A 793 34.79 6.26 -12.34
C THR A 793 33.60 6.79 -11.54
N GLU A 794 32.97 5.93 -10.72
CA GLU A 794 31.79 6.29 -9.95
C GLU A 794 32.13 7.26 -8.79
N PRO A 795 33.16 7.02 -7.94
CA PRO A 795 33.53 7.97 -6.90
C PRO A 795 33.99 9.33 -7.45
N ALA A 796 34.69 9.35 -8.59
CA ALA A 796 35.08 10.59 -9.25
C ALA A 796 33.88 11.35 -9.83
N ALA A 797 32.90 10.66 -10.44
CA ALA A 797 31.64 11.30 -10.88
C ALA A 797 30.86 11.93 -9.73
N ARG A 798 30.85 11.26 -8.56
CA ARG A 798 30.24 11.80 -7.34
C ARG A 798 30.96 13.05 -6.84
N LEU A 799 32.30 13.04 -6.84
CA LEU A 799 33.09 14.21 -6.45
C LEU A 799 32.87 15.40 -7.39
N GLU A 800 32.77 15.16 -8.70
CA GLU A 800 32.50 16.18 -9.72
C GLU A 800 31.16 16.88 -9.48
N MET A 801 30.11 16.09 -9.20
CA MET A 801 28.77 16.60 -8.88
C MET A 801 28.76 17.44 -7.60
N LEU A 802 29.33 16.91 -6.52
CA LEU A 802 29.39 17.59 -5.22
C LEU A 802 30.15 18.92 -5.30
N ALA A 803 31.24 18.95 -6.07
CA ALA A 803 32.05 20.15 -6.27
C ALA A 803 31.31 21.22 -7.12
N ARG A 804 30.53 20.83 -8.13
CA ARG A 804 29.73 21.76 -8.96
C ARG A 804 28.51 22.32 -8.26
N GLU A 805 27.87 21.52 -7.41
CA GLU A 805 26.66 21.92 -6.67
C GLU A 805 26.96 22.76 -5.42
N GLY A 806 28.23 22.97 -5.08
CA GLY A 806 28.67 23.80 -3.95
C GLY A 806 28.16 23.32 -2.58
N SER A 807 27.81 22.04 -2.47
CA SER A 807 27.05 21.52 -1.33
C SER A 807 27.89 20.56 -0.47
N ARG A 808 28.02 20.94 0.81
CA ARG A 808 28.55 20.17 1.96
C ARG A 808 30.01 19.71 1.86
N GLU A 809 30.91 20.55 2.38
CA GLU A 809 32.36 20.30 2.51
C GLU A 809 32.72 18.94 3.12
N THR A 810 31.92 18.42 4.05
CA THR A 810 32.13 17.11 4.68
C THR A 810 31.97 15.94 3.71
N GLU A 811 31.03 16.01 2.75
CA GLU A 811 30.81 14.95 1.77
C GLU A 811 31.90 14.96 0.67
N ILE A 812 32.40 16.15 0.33
CA ILE A 812 33.58 16.33 -0.55
C ILE A 812 34.82 15.71 0.10
N LEU A 813 35.08 16.00 1.38
CA LEU A 813 36.19 15.43 2.15
C LEU A 813 36.15 13.89 2.18
N GLN A 814 34.99 13.31 2.52
CA GLN A 814 34.83 11.86 2.57
C GLN A 814 35.07 11.19 1.22
N THR A 815 34.58 11.80 0.13
CA THR A 815 34.76 11.27 -1.22
C THR A 815 36.22 11.39 -1.68
N MET A 816 36.92 12.46 -1.30
CA MET A 816 38.36 12.63 -1.58
C MET A 816 39.23 11.65 -0.79
N GLU A 817 38.94 11.40 0.50
CA GLU A 817 39.64 10.40 1.31
C GLU A 817 39.47 8.99 0.74
N GLN A 818 38.25 8.65 0.29
CA GLN A 818 37.97 7.38 -0.39
C GLN A 818 38.81 7.23 -1.67
N LEU A 819 38.85 8.27 -2.52
CA LEU A 819 39.63 8.27 -3.75
C LEU A 819 41.15 8.16 -3.48
N ARG A 820 41.65 8.76 -2.39
CA ARG A 820 43.05 8.68 -1.97
C ARG A 820 43.45 7.28 -1.47
N ASP A 821 42.59 6.63 -0.68
CA ASP A 821 42.80 5.24 -0.26
C ASP A 821 42.89 4.29 -1.46
N MET A 822 42.02 4.49 -2.46
CA MET A 822 42.04 3.71 -3.70
C MET A 822 43.34 3.95 -4.49
N ALA A 823 43.80 5.19 -4.59
CA ALA A 823 45.06 5.53 -5.25
C ALA A 823 46.29 4.93 -4.55
N GLY A 824 46.27 4.83 -3.22
CA GLY A 824 47.32 4.18 -2.42
C GLY A 824 47.45 2.67 -2.62
N ARG A 825 46.51 2.05 -3.34
CA ARG A 825 46.44 0.61 -3.57
C ARG A 825 46.74 0.19 -5.01
N LEU A 826 47.15 1.13 -5.88
CA LEU A 826 47.49 0.85 -7.28
C LEU A 826 48.82 0.09 -7.37
N VAL A 827 48.86 -1.02 -8.11
CA VAL A 827 50.06 -1.84 -8.30
C VAL A 827 50.24 -2.20 -9.78
N ILE A 828 51.49 -2.16 -10.25
CA ILE A 828 51.89 -2.58 -11.60
C ILE A 828 52.24 -4.07 -11.55
N SER A 829 51.53 -4.92 -12.29
CA SER A 829 51.80 -6.37 -12.31
C SER A 829 53.10 -6.68 -13.06
N GLU A 830 54.06 -7.32 -12.39
CA GLU A 830 55.24 -7.94 -13.01
C GLU A 830 55.08 -9.46 -12.96
N ASN A 831 55.40 -10.19 -14.03
CA ASN A 831 55.69 -11.62 -13.89
C ASN A 831 56.79 -12.11 -14.84
N GLY A 832 57.78 -12.79 -14.24
CA GLY A 832 58.71 -13.69 -14.93
C GLY A 832 60.20 -13.56 -14.58
N ALA A 833 60.62 -13.86 -13.34
CA ALA A 833 61.92 -14.53 -13.04
C ALA A 833 62.15 -14.70 -11.52
N ALA A 834 62.37 -15.94 -11.08
CA ALA A 834 62.85 -16.28 -9.74
C ALA A 834 64.36 -16.12 -9.63
N SER A 835 64.86 -15.64 -8.49
CA SER A 835 66.23 -15.94 -8.02
C SER A 835 66.27 -16.07 -6.50
N SER A 836 66.52 -17.29 -6.06
CA SER A 836 66.80 -17.74 -4.71
C SER A 836 68.18 -17.31 -4.20
N ALA A 837 68.30 -16.98 -2.91
CA ALA A 837 69.48 -17.29 -2.12
C ALA A 837 69.11 -17.40 -0.63
N ALA A 838 69.18 -18.62 -0.12
CA ALA A 838 69.00 -18.98 1.29
C ALA A 838 70.29 -18.73 2.09
N VAL A 839 70.17 -18.30 3.35
CA VAL A 839 71.14 -18.67 4.41
C VAL A 839 70.39 -18.88 5.75
N ASN A 840 70.55 -20.09 6.29
CA ASN A 840 70.12 -20.58 7.60
C ASN A 840 70.71 -19.77 8.77
N VAL A 841 70.05 -19.82 9.95
CA VAL A 841 70.57 -20.45 11.19
C VAL A 841 69.50 -20.35 12.31
N ASP A 842 69.38 -21.45 13.05
CA ASP A 842 68.49 -21.81 14.16
C ASP A 842 68.57 -20.94 15.44
N PRO A 843 67.61 -21.10 16.39
CA PRO A 843 67.37 -20.24 17.56
C PRO A 843 68.16 -20.68 18.82
N PRO A 844 68.19 -19.86 19.89
CA PRO A 844 67.32 -20.09 21.06
C PRO A 844 66.87 -18.74 21.70
N GLY A 845 65.86 -18.59 22.56
CA GLY A 845 65.22 -19.45 23.54
C GLY A 845 65.00 -18.60 24.80
N GLU A 846 63.80 -18.69 25.40
CA GLU A 846 63.47 -18.43 26.82
C GLU A 846 63.93 -17.11 27.50
N ASN A 847 63.00 -16.26 27.97
CA ASN A 847 62.32 -16.41 29.27
C ASN A 847 61.54 -15.16 29.70
N MET A 848 60.53 -15.41 30.53
CA MET A 848 59.65 -14.47 31.22
C MET A 848 60.41 -13.48 32.13
N SER A 849 59.90 -12.25 32.28
CA SER A 849 59.26 -11.75 33.52
C SER A 849 59.28 -10.21 33.64
N GLY A 850 58.10 -9.62 33.86
CA GLY A 850 57.81 -8.81 35.05
C GLY A 850 58.51 -7.46 35.30
N HIS A 851 57.69 -6.41 35.20
CA HIS A 851 57.57 -5.24 36.11
C HIS A 851 58.52 -4.05 36.00
N GLY A 852 57.88 -2.87 35.90
CA GLY A 852 58.18 -1.72 36.76
C GLY A 852 59.01 -0.62 36.14
N SER A 853 58.34 0.48 35.75
CA SER A 853 58.99 1.78 35.50
C SER A 853 59.82 2.24 36.70
N PRO A 854 60.87 3.04 36.47
CA PRO A 854 60.75 4.44 36.89
C PRO A 854 61.35 5.45 35.91
N VAL A 855 60.82 6.67 36.00
CA VAL A 855 61.30 7.91 35.38
C VAL A 855 62.62 8.33 36.02
N THR A 856 63.70 8.56 35.27
CA THR A 856 64.77 9.52 35.66
C THR A 856 65.63 10.01 34.48
N GLU A 857 65.80 11.34 34.42
CA GLU A 857 66.92 12.18 33.94
C GLU A 857 67.24 12.43 32.45
N LEU A 858 67.17 13.72 32.11
CA LEU A 858 67.73 14.40 30.95
C LEU A 858 69.27 14.48 31.02
N GLY A 859 69.91 14.25 29.87
CA GLY A 859 71.13 14.95 29.48
C GLY A 859 72.28 14.04 29.03
N LEU A 860 72.48 13.94 27.72
CA LEU A 860 73.75 13.88 26.95
C LEU A 860 73.53 13.14 25.61
N ALA A 861 74.33 13.51 24.61
CA ALA A 861 74.21 13.11 23.20
C ALA A 861 73.98 11.60 23.01
N PRO A 862 73.19 11.17 22.00
CA PRO A 862 72.97 9.74 21.78
C PRO A 862 74.29 9.03 21.48
N GLU A 863 74.68 8.08 22.33
CA GLU A 863 75.85 7.20 22.15
C GLU A 863 75.72 6.24 20.94
N LYS A 864 74.59 6.27 20.22
CA LYS A 864 74.32 5.44 19.05
C LYS A 864 73.93 6.26 17.82
N PRO A 865 74.45 5.92 16.63
CA PRO A 865 74.04 6.54 15.37
C PRO A 865 72.57 6.20 15.07
N VAL A 866 71.81 7.21 14.64
CA VAL A 866 70.41 7.07 14.23
C VAL A 866 70.39 6.71 12.75
N VAL A 867 69.86 5.53 12.44
CA VAL A 867 69.81 4.98 11.07
C VAL A 867 68.39 4.62 10.72
N SER A 868 68.01 4.85 9.46
CA SER A 868 66.71 4.38 8.97
C SER A 868 66.75 2.86 8.79
N ARG A 869 65.65 2.18 9.13
CA ARG A 869 65.47 0.74 8.82
C ARG A 869 65.57 0.41 7.32
N PHE A 870 65.49 1.42 6.44
CA PHE A 870 65.62 1.30 4.99
C PHE A 870 66.96 1.83 4.46
N GLY A 871 67.92 2.16 5.32
CA GLY A 871 69.18 2.83 4.95
C GLY A 871 70.10 2.04 4.02
N ASP A 872 69.97 0.71 4.00
CA ASP A 872 70.78 -0.19 3.15
C ASP A 872 70.14 -0.46 1.78
N GLU A 873 68.91 0.02 1.53
CA GLU A 873 68.14 -0.30 0.33
C GLU A 873 68.24 0.83 -0.73
N PRO A 874 68.86 0.58 -1.91
CA PRO A 874 69.18 1.63 -2.88
C PRO A 874 67.98 2.42 -3.41
N ARG A 875 66.79 1.79 -3.44
CA ARG A 875 65.55 2.38 -3.95
C ARG A 875 64.98 3.47 -3.03
N PHE A 876 65.35 3.49 -1.74
CA PHE A 876 64.86 4.47 -0.77
C PHE A 876 65.86 5.61 -0.52
N ARG A 877 67.04 5.56 -1.16
CA ARG A 877 68.14 6.52 -0.92
C ARG A 877 67.72 7.97 -1.15
N ASP A 878 67.05 8.26 -2.28
CA ASP A 878 66.65 9.63 -2.63
C ASP A 878 65.53 10.16 -1.71
N ILE A 879 64.61 9.28 -1.29
CA ILE A 879 63.53 9.62 -0.35
C ILE A 879 64.12 9.90 1.04
N LEU A 880 65.10 9.09 1.48
CA LEU A 880 65.78 9.30 2.75
C LEU A 880 66.59 10.60 2.77
N PHE A 881 67.28 10.95 1.68
CA PHE A 881 67.99 12.23 1.58
C PHE A 881 67.04 13.42 1.62
N THR A 882 65.94 13.36 0.85
CA THR A 882 64.92 14.41 0.84
C THR A 882 64.28 14.60 2.21
N PHE A 883 64.04 13.50 2.93
CA PHE A 883 63.53 13.55 4.30
C PHE A 883 64.55 14.18 5.27
N ILE A 884 65.82 13.79 5.22
CA ILE A 884 66.87 14.34 6.10
C ILE A 884 67.05 15.85 5.88
N GLU A 885 67.03 16.31 4.62
CA GLU A 885 67.13 17.75 4.29
C GLU A 885 65.92 18.55 4.82
N LYS A 886 64.72 18.00 4.66
CA LYS A 886 63.50 18.60 5.21
C LYS A 886 63.47 18.57 6.73
N LEU A 887 64.02 17.52 7.35
CA LEU A 887 64.10 17.37 8.80
C LEU A 887 64.94 18.47 9.44
N GLU A 888 66.11 18.79 8.90
CA GLU A 888 66.96 19.87 9.44
C GLU A 888 66.24 21.23 9.42
N THR A 889 65.53 21.53 8.33
CA THR A 889 64.75 22.76 8.19
C THR A 889 63.60 22.79 9.21
N THR A 890 62.87 21.68 9.32
CA THR A 890 61.70 21.57 10.20
C THR A 890 62.10 21.68 11.68
N VAL A 891 63.23 21.09 12.09
CA VAL A 891 63.72 21.22 13.47
C VAL A 891 64.10 22.66 13.79
N GLY A 892 64.65 23.42 12.84
CA GLY A 892 64.89 24.85 12.99
C GLY A 892 63.61 25.67 13.17
N GLU A 893 62.56 25.32 12.44
CA GLU A 893 61.23 25.95 12.58
C GLU A 893 60.58 25.62 13.93
N MET A 894 60.75 24.39 14.43
CA MET A 894 60.30 24.01 15.77
C MET A 894 60.99 24.82 16.86
N GLU A 895 62.30 25.08 16.76
CA GLU A 895 63.02 25.92 17.71
C GLU A 895 62.50 27.36 17.71
N HIS A 896 62.22 27.91 16.53
CA HIS A 896 61.67 29.25 16.39
C HIS A 896 60.25 29.36 16.96
N ALA A 897 59.40 28.36 16.69
CA ALA A 897 58.05 28.27 17.25
C ALA A 897 58.09 28.19 18.77
N TYR A 898 58.97 27.35 19.34
CA TYR A 898 59.14 27.23 20.78
C TYR A 898 59.65 28.53 21.43
N GLN A 899 60.63 29.21 20.84
CA GLN A 899 61.17 30.49 21.35
C GLN A 899 60.14 31.63 21.30
N LYS A 900 59.25 31.63 20.31
CA LYS A 900 58.14 32.58 20.20
C LYS A 900 56.94 32.23 21.09
N GLY A 901 56.96 31.07 21.74
CA GLY A 901 55.83 30.56 22.53
C GLY A 901 54.66 30.06 21.68
N ASP A 902 54.86 29.83 20.39
CA ASP A 902 53.84 29.31 19.47
C ASP A 902 53.75 27.78 19.60
N MET A 903 53.02 27.34 20.62
CA MET A 903 52.87 25.93 20.95
C MET A 903 51.97 25.18 19.96
N GLU A 904 51.11 25.86 19.21
CA GLU A 904 50.27 25.24 18.19
C GLU A 904 51.10 24.90 16.96
N GLN A 905 51.96 25.82 16.51
CA GLN A 905 52.89 25.55 15.43
C GLN A 905 53.90 24.47 15.81
N LEU A 906 54.39 24.47 17.06
CA LEU A 906 55.29 23.42 17.55
C LEU A 906 54.61 22.03 17.55
N ALA A 907 53.34 21.94 17.97
CA ALA A 907 52.59 20.69 17.93
C ALA A 907 52.36 20.18 16.50
N PHE A 908 52.05 21.09 15.57
CA PHE A 908 51.86 20.74 14.16
C PHE A 908 53.14 20.16 13.53
N LEU A 909 54.28 20.83 13.75
CA LEU A 909 55.57 20.35 13.24
C LEU A 909 55.96 19.01 13.89
N ALA A 910 55.67 18.82 15.18
CA ALA A 910 55.96 17.56 15.88
C ALA A 910 55.09 16.40 15.37
N HIS A 911 53.83 16.68 15.01
CA HIS A 911 52.94 15.72 14.38
C HIS A 911 53.47 15.27 13.00
N TRP A 912 53.96 16.22 12.19
CA TRP A 912 54.61 15.90 10.92
C TRP A 912 55.83 14.99 11.13
N LEU A 913 56.69 15.30 12.09
CA LEU A 913 57.88 14.51 12.37
C LEU A 913 57.56 13.08 12.81
N LYS A 914 56.51 12.92 13.63
CA LYS A 914 56.00 11.61 14.05
C LYS A 914 55.56 10.76 12.86
N GLY A 915 54.78 11.35 11.94
CA GLY A 915 54.28 10.64 10.76
C GLY A 915 55.40 10.34 9.76
N ALA A 916 56.10 11.39 9.31
CA ALA A 916 57.12 11.27 8.26
C ALA A 916 58.33 10.44 8.72
N GLY A 917 58.80 10.60 9.96
CA GLY A 917 59.91 9.84 10.52
C GLY A 917 59.62 8.34 10.62
N GLY A 918 58.40 7.96 11.04
CA GLY A 918 57.98 6.56 11.08
C GLY A 918 57.81 5.93 9.69
N THR A 919 57.36 6.70 8.70
CA THR A 919 57.20 6.24 7.32
C THR A 919 58.55 5.99 6.64
N VAL A 920 59.53 6.88 6.83
CA VAL A 920 60.88 6.72 6.26
C VAL A 920 61.83 5.90 7.15
N GLY A 921 61.33 5.32 8.23
CA GLY A 921 62.04 4.30 8.98
C GLY A 921 62.99 4.79 10.07
N PHE A 922 62.91 6.05 10.49
CA PHE A 922 63.69 6.61 11.60
C PHE A 922 62.89 6.51 12.91
N ASP A 923 62.79 5.28 13.42
CA ASP A 923 61.89 4.95 14.53
C ASP A 923 62.23 5.68 15.84
N ASP A 924 63.51 6.04 16.04
CA ASP A 924 64.01 6.79 17.20
C ASP A 924 63.34 8.17 17.39
N PHE A 925 62.72 8.74 16.35
CA PHE A 925 62.00 10.01 16.44
C PHE A 925 60.54 9.88 16.84
N THR A 926 59.94 8.69 16.72
CA THR A 926 58.47 8.50 16.87
C THR A 926 58.00 8.82 18.28
N GLU A 927 58.71 8.31 19.30
CA GLU A 927 58.37 8.53 20.70
C GLU A 927 58.66 9.98 21.14
N PRO A 928 59.87 10.56 20.92
CA PRO A 928 60.13 11.96 21.24
C PRO A 928 59.21 12.95 20.53
N ALA A 929 58.85 12.71 19.26
CA ALA A 929 57.93 13.57 18.51
C ALA A 929 56.49 13.48 19.03
N THR A 930 56.05 12.28 19.46
CA THR A 930 54.72 12.11 20.09
C THR A 930 54.64 12.87 21.41
N ILE A 931 55.65 12.74 22.27
CA ILE A 931 55.65 13.43 23.57
C ILE A 931 55.80 14.94 23.37
N LEU A 932 56.57 15.39 22.37
CA LEU A 932 56.68 16.79 22.00
C LEU A 932 55.35 17.37 21.50
N GLU A 933 54.63 16.63 20.64
CA GLU A 933 53.30 17.02 20.15
C GLU A 933 52.30 17.15 21.31
N GLU A 934 52.23 16.16 22.19
CA GLU A 934 51.30 16.15 23.32
C GLU A 934 51.62 17.25 24.33
N SER A 935 52.90 17.45 24.67
CA SER A 935 53.32 18.51 25.61
C SER A 935 53.11 19.92 25.04
N ALA A 936 53.30 20.11 23.72
CA ALA A 936 52.98 21.36 23.05
C ALA A 936 51.46 21.63 23.04
N LYS A 937 50.63 20.63 22.74
CA LYS A 937 49.15 20.74 22.83
C LYS A 937 48.68 21.04 24.26
N ALA A 938 49.30 20.42 25.26
CA ALA A 938 49.02 20.66 26.67
C ALA A 938 49.63 21.97 27.21
N ARG A 939 50.41 22.71 26.39
CA ARG A 939 51.16 23.93 26.75
C ARG A 939 52.14 23.73 27.92
N GLU A 940 52.66 22.53 28.08
CA GLU A 940 53.71 22.17 29.05
C GLU A 940 55.09 22.62 28.55
N THR A 941 55.35 23.92 28.60
CA THR A 941 56.53 24.55 27.96
C THR A 941 57.86 23.90 28.34
N GLU A 942 58.11 23.63 29.62
CA GLU A 942 59.36 23.02 30.08
C GLU A 942 59.57 21.61 29.47
N LYS A 943 58.52 20.79 29.45
CA LYS A 943 58.57 19.42 28.91
C LYS A 943 58.69 19.40 27.38
N ALA A 944 58.01 20.32 26.71
CA ALA A 944 58.14 20.53 25.27
C ALA A 944 59.57 20.96 24.90
N GLY A 945 60.18 21.88 25.67
CA GLY A 945 61.58 22.28 25.47
C GLY A 945 62.58 21.14 25.66
N GLN A 946 62.34 20.27 26.64
CA GLN A 946 63.15 19.08 26.89
C GLN A 946 63.09 18.08 25.71
N MET A 947 61.89 17.79 25.20
CA MET A 947 61.71 16.88 24.07
C MET A 947 62.22 17.47 22.76
N LEU A 948 62.07 18.78 22.55
CA LEU A 948 62.66 19.47 21.39
C LEU A 948 64.19 19.37 21.38
N THR A 949 64.83 19.54 22.55
CA THR A 949 66.28 19.34 22.71
C THR A 949 66.68 17.89 22.39
N ARG A 950 65.84 16.92 22.75
CA ARG A 950 66.07 15.49 22.43
C ARG A 950 65.95 15.21 20.94
N VAL A 951 64.93 15.74 20.26
CA VAL A 951 64.74 15.64 18.80
C VAL A 951 65.93 16.25 18.06
N LYS A 952 66.43 17.40 18.51
CA LYS A 952 67.65 18.02 17.94
C LYS A 952 68.88 17.11 18.10
N GLY A 953 69.05 16.51 19.27
CA GLY A 953 70.13 15.58 19.55
C GLY A 953 70.10 14.33 18.64
N LEU A 954 68.91 13.82 18.34
CA LEU A 954 68.73 12.70 17.42
C LEU A 954 69.02 13.10 15.97
N THR A 955 68.62 14.31 15.56
CA THR A 955 68.86 14.84 14.21
C THR A 955 70.37 14.93 13.90
N LEU A 956 71.16 15.41 14.86
CA LEU A 956 72.62 15.48 14.74
C LEU A 956 73.31 14.10 14.75
N ALA A 957 72.60 13.06 15.15
CA ALA A 957 73.11 11.69 15.22
C ALA A 957 72.75 10.83 14.00
N ILE A 958 72.00 11.39 13.03
CA ILE A 958 71.63 10.69 11.81
C ILE A 958 72.86 10.32 10.99
N VAL A 959 72.89 9.09 10.48
CA VAL A 959 73.86 8.65 9.48
C VAL A 959 73.16 8.50 8.12
N PRO A 960 73.56 9.27 7.10
CA PRO A 960 72.95 9.17 5.77
C PRO A 960 73.30 7.85 5.06
N PRO A 961 72.43 7.37 4.16
CA PRO A 961 72.60 6.07 3.49
C PRO A 961 73.84 6.02 2.58
N GLY A 962 74.71 5.01 2.80
CA GLY A 962 75.95 4.74 2.03
C GLY A 962 77.27 5.26 2.62
N GLY A 963 77.42 5.21 3.95
CA GLY A 963 78.27 6.10 4.76
C GLY A 963 79.80 6.20 4.49
N ASN A 964 80.33 7.40 4.76
CA ASN A 964 81.38 7.64 5.76
C ASN A 964 81.27 9.09 6.26
N ARG A 965 81.59 9.37 7.54
CA ARG A 965 81.43 10.68 8.19
C ARG A 965 82.43 11.77 7.76
N ASP A 966 83.23 11.51 6.72
CA ASP A 966 84.29 12.39 6.24
C ASP A 966 84.05 12.78 4.76
N HIS A 967 83.05 13.63 4.49
CA HIS A 967 83.06 14.51 3.31
C HIS A 967 82.04 15.65 3.50
N PRO A 968 82.47 16.92 3.57
CA PRO A 968 81.54 18.04 3.61
C PRO A 968 80.85 18.17 2.24
N MET A 969 79.52 18.27 2.25
CA MET A 969 78.67 18.49 1.07
C MET A 969 78.99 19.85 0.43
N GLU A 970 79.85 19.87 -0.59
CA GLU A 970 79.94 20.97 -1.56
C GLU A 970 78.79 20.85 -2.58
N HIS A 971 77.58 21.28 -2.23
CA HIS A 971 76.57 21.65 -3.23
C HIS A 971 75.66 22.78 -2.73
N GLY A 972 76.28 23.82 -2.18
CA GLY A 972 75.63 25.10 -1.85
C GLY A 972 76.38 26.26 -2.50
N ARG A 973 76.25 26.44 -3.82
CA ARG A 973 76.60 27.69 -4.55
C ARG A 973 76.27 27.55 -6.04
N ARG A 974 75.02 27.79 -6.41
CA ARG A 974 74.59 28.34 -7.72
C ARG A 974 73.07 28.54 -7.64
N TYR A 975 72.66 29.68 -7.10
CA TYR A 975 71.48 30.47 -7.46
C TYR A 975 71.33 31.59 -6.41
N ALA A 976 72.37 32.42 -6.33
CA ALA A 976 72.35 33.72 -5.69
C ALA A 976 73.34 34.61 -6.47
N GLN A 977 72.97 34.95 -7.72
CA GLN A 977 73.47 36.09 -8.49
C GLN A 977 72.81 36.10 -9.88
N SER A 978 72.53 37.32 -10.36
CA SER A 978 71.59 37.71 -11.43
C SER A 978 70.13 37.48 -11.07
N GLY A 979 69.23 38.45 -11.12
CA GLY A 979 69.29 39.83 -11.58
C GLY A 979 67.84 40.27 -11.80
#